data_AF-A0A1E7F879-F1
#
_entry.id   AF-A0A1E7F879-F1
#
_cell.length_a   1.000
_cell.length_b   1.000
_cell.length_c   1.000
_cell.angle_alpha   90.00
_cell.angle_beta   90.00
_cell.angle_gamma   90.00
#
_symmetry.space_group_name_H-M   'P 1'
#
loop_
_entity.id
_entity.type
_entity.pdbx_description
1 polymer ?
#
loop_
_entity_poly.entity_id
_entity_poly.type
_entity_poly.pdbx_seq_one_letter_code
_entity_poly.pdbx_strand_id
1 'polypeptide(L)'
;MVAFTSTNILSSSAPLLWFCALLLTATTTTFSSIEGVDAAGSSSTALPETVFWDNNWPSDLTLPINNKAGDDKNDNNDNNNGGDLWSLSSDAHIISGQAALNEVNNDPNSDELTDIFNTNNADVGVEVLLETYNGAWIGNVYLPNPNDVPIGSKFQIKVSSTWGVNVHYNDGFIEQRVDNREQLIVIVFEDDVDGRVWFSEQDYIPPPTDVPTSSPTSSPSLQDEKKYELLEGTVLFAQSQIIPSKHGIENDNQPHLTALRKTLVMLRPHNINLDNEDIGTEIEMIVRSGESDIIQEGIITMNDPSQIPKQSGLIEFGNNLNINDVEIPASLDGDRYIIQGQLSLTNIGYDTDAVKLAEILNNEACTVTSQNQVEIKTSNGSWVRDIYLPTGLSVPSNSKVQITCNSGYNVNLYYPNTQTGIGYRKKTVTNGQTLVAILVDNGFTWITKDDLIHNEYVFGHNFYTATLDAEWIMPGMTLEFIVKDDNDSINNKQVLGILDDINVGGVTELMITTLDVGMLTEPRNKFLFANQQELHREYYETTLASRLIVVQYESMFLEEIMLPDGTFYSSGGISNTDGSWHTGDMRQFIAKILLSHGIDLANYGVSSSLGSSESSNPFTCALLAAHNAVGMYQNGRKVHGGSGGNGMVTLDSSIGNEFSHEIGHNYNLGHYVDGFNGSVHRPSNEINSSWGWDSILNVFIPNFSSSSSGKDQCLDEQCQTPFLNKYQYGKDSMAGGSPQWTNHYTMYTPNSAKKIQDFLEKKAIWDPTSSTGFSKYDGETMKEFNGNQQQKPRLYRVPVTTLVGYYDPDSTLNRNLQSYIYPAMHGAYGFVYNDDGDSISNGCKLVVETSNNGVLVYDLSTSIIDSNGMNKFHVNIATDDEPYDAKIFCQNMLRANRVLDRPKHILEDGDDTLTYTVTGIPFADNISPASSPTSSPTSSSTSLPTSSPTADISCKDSTDSFRWNKRKRKRKRKTCKWLRKKSNRKIKKLCKKRKQRQKVWVWCPTTCGNVGIGPCTTTVQQQLV
;
A
#
# COMPACT_ATOMS: atom_id res chain seq x y z
N MET A 1 31.07 -43.48 -48.47
CA MET A 1 32.21 -43.86 -49.34
C MET A 1 33.51 -43.67 -48.55
N VAL A 2 34.54 -44.50 -48.79
CA VAL A 2 36.00 -44.29 -48.52
C VAL A 2 36.35 -43.57 -47.19
N ALA A 3 36.73 -44.25 -46.09
CA ALA A 3 38.00 -44.98 -45.81
C ALA A 3 39.23 -44.04 -45.68
N PHE A 4 40.29 -44.28 -44.87
CA PHE A 4 41.01 -45.50 -44.44
C PHE A 4 41.68 -45.29 -43.04
N THR A 5 42.20 -46.24 -42.23
CA THR A 5 41.99 -47.70 -41.97
C THR A 5 42.85 -48.15 -40.76
N SER A 6 42.33 -49.07 -39.91
CA SER A 6 43.10 -50.08 -39.11
C SER A 6 44.02 -49.59 -37.95
N THR A 7 44.39 -50.39 -36.93
CA THR A 7 44.47 -51.87 -36.72
C THR A 7 43.94 -52.31 -35.33
N ASN A 8 43.22 -53.45 -35.18
CA ASN A 8 43.71 -54.82 -34.81
C ASN A 8 44.76 -54.83 -33.67
N ILE A 9 44.72 -55.68 -32.63
CA ILE A 9 44.64 -57.18 -32.49
C ILE A 9 44.09 -57.48 -31.05
N LEU A 10 43.09 -58.34 -30.75
CA LEU A 10 43.03 -59.83 -30.65
C LEU A 10 44.04 -60.46 -29.62
N SER A 11 43.86 -61.60 -28.94
CA SER A 11 42.81 -62.65 -28.85
C SER A 11 42.97 -63.53 -27.58
N SER A 12 41.97 -64.40 -27.29
CA SER A 12 42.09 -65.77 -26.67
C SER A 12 42.65 -65.92 -25.23
N SER A 13 42.32 -66.94 -24.39
CA SER A 13 41.40 -68.12 -24.40
C SER A 13 41.25 -68.60 -22.93
N ALA A 14 40.15 -69.18 -22.41
CA ALA A 14 39.54 -70.52 -22.65
C ALA A 14 40.52 -71.72 -22.47
N PRO A 15 40.10 -72.97 -22.11
CA PRO A 15 38.75 -73.57 -21.97
C PRO A 15 38.48 -74.06 -20.48
N LEU A 16 37.99 -75.24 -20.01
CA LEU A 16 37.58 -76.56 -20.57
C LEU A 16 36.79 -77.48 -19.54
N LEU A 17 35.47 -77.72 -19.73
CA LEU A 17 34.61 -78.86 -19.22
C LEU A 17 34.44 -79.07 -17.66
N TRP A 18 33.47 -79.82 -17.08
CA TRP A 18 32.18 -80.46 -17.49
C TRP A 18 31.28 -80.82 -16.26
N PHE A 19 29.94 -80.79 -16.40
CA PHE A 19 28.87 -81.55 -15.66
C PHE A 19 28.82 -81.46 -14.08
N CYS A 20 27.70 -81.51 -13.33
CA CYS A 20 26.23 -81.47 -13.51
C CYS A 20 25.59 -81.45 -12.07
N ALA A 21 24.29 -81.25 -11.75
CA ALA A 21 23.05 -80.84 -12.44
C ALA A 21 21.91 -80.55 -11.41
N LEU A 22 20.75 -80.07 -11.92
CA LEU A 22 19.38 -80.09 -11.34
C LEU A 22 18.92 -79.05 -10.28
N LEU A 23 17.70 -78.53 -10.54
CA LEU A 23 16.73 -77.82 -9.65
C LEU A 23 17.18 -76.45 -9.08
N LEU A 24 16.35 -75.39 -9.05
CA LEU A 24 14.92 -75.23 -9.38
C LEU A 24 14.72 -73.97 -10.26
N THR A 25 13.64 -73.90 -11.05
CA THR A 25 13.44 -72.87 -12.09
C THR A 25 12.64 -71.66 -11.61
N ALA A 26 13.17 -70.46 -11.82
CA ALA A 26 12.39 -69.24 -11.99
C ALA A 26 12.19 -68.97 -13.49
N THR A 27 10.99 -68.54 -13.90
CA THR A 27 10.67 -68.19 -15.29
C THR A 27 10.28 -66.72 -15.39
N THR A 28 10.91 -65.99 -16.31
CA THR A 28 10.60 -64.59 -16.63
C THR A 28 9.34 -64.47 -17.48
N THR A 29 8.46 -63.55 -17.13
CA THR A 29 7.39 -63.04 -18.00
C THR A 29 7.89 -61.85 -18.84
N THR A 30 7.21 -61.60 -19.97
CA THR A 30 7.65 -60.70 -21.05
C THR A 30 7.13 -59.27 -20.92
N PHE A 31 7.84 -58.32 -21.53
CA PHE A 31 7.37 -56.95 -21.77
C PHE A 31 6.05 -56.90 -22.55
N SER A 32 5.16 -55.98 -22.17
CA SER A 32 4.07 -55.46 -22.99
C SER A 32 3.65 -54.06 -22.54
N SER A 33 3.55 -53.13 -23.50
CA SER A 33 2.73 -51.89 -23.52
C SER A 33 2.55 -51.05 -22.24
N ILE A 34 2.99 -49.78 -22.33
CA ILE A 34 2.58 -48.68 -21.45
C ILE A 34 1.20 -48.19 -21.90
N GLU A 35 0.24 -48.06 -20.97
CA GLU A 35 -0.98 -47.25 -21.10
C GLU A 35 -1.59 -47.09 -19.69
N GLY A 36 -2.28 -45.97 -19.42
CA GLY A 36 -3.02 -45.74 -18.16
C GLY A 36 -2.19 -45.48 -16.90
N VAL A 37 -1.82 -44.22 -16.68
CA VAL A 37 -1.68 -43.67 -15.31
C VAL A 37 -2.73 -42.58 -15.21
N ASP A 38 -3.78 -42.82 -14.42
CA ASP A 38 -4.82 -41.83 -14.16
C ASP A 38 -4.25 -40.64 -13.39
N ALA A 39 -4.86 -39.47 -13.57
CA ALA A 39 -4.37 -38.23 -12.95
C ALA A 39 -4.40 -38.34 -11.42
N ALA A 40 -3.28 -38.08 -10.77
CA ALA A 40 -3.23 -37.92 -9.33
C ALA A 40 -3.94 -36.62 -8.96
N GLY A 41 -5.11 -36.73 -8.31
CA GLY A 41 -5.90 -35.59 -7.85
C GLY A 41 -5.11 -34.71 -6.87
N SER A 42 -5.37 -33.41 -6.89
CA SER A 42 -4.72 -32.44 -6.00
C SER A 42 -5.26 -32.60 -4.57
N SER A 43 -4.55 -33.36 -3.73
CA SER A 43 -4.80 -33.34 -2.29
C SER A 43 -4.22 -32.05 -1.69
N SER A 44 -5.00 -30.96 -1.75
CA SER A 44 -4.73 -29.74 -1.00
C SER A 44 -4.69 -30.05 0.49
N THR A 45 -3.76 -29.44 1.23
CA THR A 45 -3.78 -29.46 2.69
C THR A 45 -5.02 -28.72 3.18
N ALA A 46 -5.86 -29.39 3.97
CA ALA A 46 -7.11 -28.80 4.45
C ALA A 46 -6.84 -27.56 5.30
N LEU A 47 -7.62 -26.49 5.08
CA LEU A 47 -7.58 -25.29 5.90
C LEU A 47 -8.05 -25.64 7.33
N PRO A 48 -7.53 -24.97 8.38
CA PRO A 48 -7.98 -25.19 9.75
C PRO A 48 -9.44 -24.78 9.92
N GLU A 49 -10.20 -25.50 10.74
CA GLU A 49 -11.63 -25.25 11.02
C GLU A 49 -11.88 -23.85 11.62
N THR A 50 -10.89 -23.26 12.29
CA THR A 50 -11.03 -21.93 12.91
C THR A 50 -10.84 -20.82 11.88
N VAL A 51 -11.78 -19.90 11.83
CA VAL A 51 -11.76 -18.72 10.96
C VAL A 51 -11.82 -17.43 11.78
N PHE A 52 -11.30 -16.34 11.22
CA PHE A 52 -11.48 -15.00 11.77
C PHE A 52 -12.83 -14.40 11.35
N TRP A 53 -13.22 -14.60 10.09
CA TRP A 53 -14.43 -14.09 9.46
C TRP A 53 -15.33 -15.26 9.03
N ASP A 54 -16.54 -15.28 9.57
CA ASP A 54 -17.61 -16.22 9.18
C ASP A 54 -18.98 -15.53 9.24
N ASN A 55 -19.05 -14.33 8.66
CA ASN A 55 -20.28 -13.54 8.71
C ASN A 55 -21.27 -14.08 7.66
N ASN A 56 -22.48 -14.42 8.10
CA ASN A 56 -23.61 -14.76 7.23
C ASN A 56 -24.32 -13.47 6.78
N TRP A 57 -23.61 -12.65 6.01
CA TRP A 57 -24.17 -11.47 5.35
C TRP A 57 -25.05 -11.88 4.15
N PRO A 58 -26.00 -11.03 3.71
CA PRO A 58 -26.75 -11.25 2.48
C PRO A 58 -25.82 -11.26 1.26
N SER A 59 -26.36 -11.63 0.10
CA SER A 59 -25.60 -11.54 -1.15
C SER A 59 -25.42 -10.08 -1.57
N ASP A 60 -24.20 -9.75 -1.99
CA ASP A 60 -23.85 -8.47 -2.60
C ASP A 60 -24.11 -8.45 -4.12
N LEU A 61 -24.56 -9.58 -4.70
CA LEU A 61 -24.63 -9.83 -6.14
C LEU A 61 -26.06 -9.78 -6.68
N THR A 62 -26.22 -9.27 -7.90
CA THR A 62 -27.50 -9.10 -8.60
C THR A 62 -27.52 -9.82 -9.97
N LEU A 63 -28.68 -9.83 -10.64
CA LEU A 63 -28.83 -10.32 -12.03
C LEU A 63 -28.94 -9.16 -13.03
N PRO A 64 -28.58 -9.36 -14.32
CA PRO A 64 -28.74 -8.35 -15.36
C PRO A 64 -30.17 -7.81 -15.49
N ILE A 65 -30.29 -6.48 -15.64
CA ILE A 65 -31.58 -5.80 -15.80
C ILE A 65 -32.06 -5.97 -17.25
N ASN A 66 -33.12 -6.76 -17.42
CA ASN A 66 -33.68 -7.09 -18.73
C ASN A 66 -34.50 -5.92 -19.32
N ASN A 67 -33.84 -5.03 -20.05
CA ASN A 67 -34.47 -3.93 -20.80
C ASN A 67 -35.29 -4.45 -22.01
N LYS A 68 -36.48 -5.01 -21.75
CA LYS A 68 -37.47 -5.40 -22.78
C LYS A 68 -38.75 -4.58 -22.69
N ALA A 69 -38.64 -3.32 -23.10
CA ALA A 69 -39.78 -2.44 -23.38
C ALA A 69 -39.56 -1.64 -24.68
N GLY A 70 -40.34 -1.98 -25.72
CA GLY A 70 -40.65 -1.10 -26.87
C GLY A 70 -39.51 -0.61 -27.76
N ASP A 71 -39.07 -1.41 -28.75
CA ASP A 71 -38.49 -0.85 -29.98
C ASP A 71 -39.61 -0.30 -30.89
N ASP A 72 -40.11 0.89 -30.58
CA ASP A 72 -41.02 1.63 -31.48
C ASP A 72 -40.58 3.10 -31.58
N LYS A 73 -39.65 3.36 -32.51
CA LYS A 73 -38.97 4.65 -32.67
C LYS A 73 -39.89 5.71 -33.27
N ASN A 74 -40.45 6.60 -32.44
CA ASN A 74 -40.73 8.01 -32.77
C ASN A 74 -41.18 8.79 -31.52
N ASP A 75 -40.27 9.50 -30.84
CA ASP A 75 -40.10 10.94 -31.11
C ASP A 75 -38.74 11.44 -30.56
N ASN A 76 -38.37 12.68 -30.87
CA ASN A 76 -37.14 13.29 -30.35
C ASN A 76 -37.43 14.13 -29.09
N ASN A 77 -36.73 13.86 -28.00
CA ASN A 77 -36.19 14.90 -27.12
C ASN A 77 -35.13 14.33 -26.18
N ASP A 78 -33.96 14.95 -26.16
CA ASP A 78 -33.06 14.89 -25.00
C ASP A 78 -33.74 15.56 -23.80
N ASN A 79 -33.59 15.00 -22.61
CA ASN A 79 -33.40 15.75 -21.36
C ASN A 79 -33.06 14.80 -20.21
N ASN A 80 -31.94 15.05 -19.53
CA ASN A 80 -31.74 14.57 -18.17
C ASN A 80 -32.76 15.24 -17.25
N ASN A 81 -33.37 14.49 -16.33
CA ASN A 81 -33.86 15.04 -15.06
C ASN A 81 -34.16 13.93 -14.04
N GLY A 82 -33.56 14.02 -12.85
CA GLY A 82 -34.13 13.43 -11.64
C GLY A 82 -35.31 14.28 -11.20
N GLY A 83 -36.47 14.11 -11.85
CA GLY A 83 -37.58 15.05 -11.74
C GLY A 83 -38.97 14.42 -11.82
N ASP A 84 -39.09 13.10 -11.57
CA ASP A 84 -40.35 12.36 -11.76
C ASP A 84 -40.88 11.63 -10.50
N LEU A 85 -40.25 11.83 -9.34
CA LEU A 85 -40.77 11.27 -8.07
C LEU A 85 -42.05 11.99 -7.64
N TRP A 86 -42.05 13.32 -7.71
CA TRP A 86 -43.15 14.21 -7.27
C TRP A 86 -44.10 14.62 -8.41
N SER A 87 -44.09 13.88 -9.52
CA SER A 87 -45.14 13.92 -10.56
C SER A 87 -46.05 12.71 -10.46
N LEU A 88 -47.19 12.80 -11.14
CA LEU A 88 -47.99 11.63 -11.49
C LEU A 88 -47.79 11.26 -12.97
N SER A 89 -47.94 9.97 -13.27
CA SER A 89 -47.94 9.40 -14.61
C SER A 89 -49.16 9.86 -15.44
N SER A 90 -49.16 9.53 -16.73
CA SER A 90 -50.26 9.89 -17.63
C SER A 90 -51.51 9.00 -17.53
N ASP A 91 -51.43 7.92 -16.75
CA ASP A 91 -52.49 6.92 -16.51
C ASP A 91 -53.05 6.91 -15.08
N ALA A 92 -52.61 7.85 -14.22
CA ALA A 92 -53.15 8.05 -12.87
C ALA A 92 -54.68 8.24 -12.82
N HIS A 93 -55.31 7.75 -11.76
CA HIS A 93 -56.76 7.75 -11.59
C HIS A 93 -57.29 9.17 -11.27
N ILE A 94 -58.10 9.75 -12.16
CA ILE A 94 -58.55 11.15 -12.04
C ILE A 94 -59.93 11.27 -11.38
N ILE A 95 -59.98 11.81 -10.15
CA ILE A 95 -61.19 12.21 -9.43
C ILE A 95 -61.49 13.68 -9.75
N SER A 96 -62.42 13.93 -10.67
CA SER A 96 -62.79 15.29 -11.11
C SER A 96 -64.28 15.44 -11.38
N GLY A 97 -64.82 16.62 -11.05
CA GLY A 97 -66.26 16.93 -11.17
C GLY A 97 -67.06 16.58 -9.91
N GLN A 98 -68.12 17.35 -9.65
CA GLN A 98 -68.84 17.36 -8.35
C GLN A 98 -69.45 16.00 -7.94
N ALA A 99 -69.73 15.08 -8.87
CA ALA A 99 -70.24 13.76 -8.53
C ALA A 99 -69.16 12.90 -7.83
N ALA A 100 -68.07 12.60 -8.53
CA ALA A 100 -66.93 11.84 -7.99
C ALA A 100 -66.30 12.52 -6.76
N LEU A 101 -66.20 13.86 -6.77
CA LEU A 101 -65.74 14.60 -5.61
C LEU A 101 -66.64 14.40 -4.38
N ASN A 102 -67.96 14.28 -4.54
CA ASN A 102 -68.87 14.07 -3.39
C ASN A 102 -68.68 12.70 -2.73
N GLU A 103 -68.15 11.70 -3.45
CA GLU A 103 -67.94 10.33 -2.96
C GLU A 103 -66.75 10.28 -1.97
N VAL A 104 -65.76 11.18 -2.12
CA VAL A 104 -64.59 11.32 -1.22
C VAL A 104 -64.65 12.53 -0.26
N ASN A 105 -65.83 13.17 -0.11
CA ASN A 105 -65.99 14.45 0.59
C ASN A 105 -66.46 14.31 2.05
N ASN A 106 -65.59 14.68 3.00
CA ASN A 106 -65.82 14.51 4.44
C ASN A 106 -66.10 13.05 4.85
N ASP A 107 -65.41 12.10 4.24
CA ASP A 107 -65.32 10.71 4.70
C ASP A 107 -64.04 10.54 5.55
N PRO A 108 -64.14 10.44 6.89
CA PRO A 108 -62.96 10.30 7.76
C PRO A 108 -62.40 8.87 7.82
N ASN A 109 -63.09 7.88 7.23
CA ASN A 109 -62.56 6.51 7.10
C ASN A 109 -61.70 6.37 5.84
N SER A 110 -61.96 7.19 4.82
CA SER A 110 -61.37 7.07 3.48
C SER A 110 -61.76 5.76 2.77
N ASP A 111 -62.99 5.29 2.98
CA ASP A 111 -63.51 4.01 2.47
C ASP A 111 -63.37 3.94 0.92
N GLU A 112 -63.83 4.98 0.21
CA GLU A 112 -63.81 5.04 -1.28
C GLU A 112 -62.39 5.16 -1.85
N LEU A 113 -61.51 5.96 -1.23
CA LEU A 113 -60.12 6.09 -1.68
C LEU A 113 -59.33 4.80 -1.40
N THR A 114 -59.63 4.09 -0.33
CA THR A 114 -59.01 2.78 -0.03
C THR A 114 -59.32 1.76 -1.13
N ASP A 115 -60.58 1.69 -1.59
CA ASP A 115 -60.96 0.83 -2.73
C ASP A 115 -60.27 1.27 -4.04
N ILE A 116 -60.13 2.57 -4.29
CA ILE A 116 -59.39 3.10 -5.46
C ILE A 116 -57.91 2.68 -5.42
N PHE A 117 -57.21 2.86 -4.29
CA PHE A 117 -55.80 2.49 -4.14
C PHE A 117 -55.53 0.98 -4.18
N ASN A 118 -56.53 0.13 -3.91
CA ASN A 118 -56.41 -1.34 -3.92
C ASN A 118 -56.97 -2.01 -5.19
N THR A 119 -57.33 -1.24 -6.21
CA THR A 119 -57.96 -1.77 -7.43
C THR A 119 -56.95 -2.46 -8.38
N ASN A 120 -56.98 -3.80 -8.39
CA ASN A 120 -56.38 -4.75 -9.37
C ASN A 120 -54.90 -5.17 -9.25
N ASN A 121 -54.13 -4.77 -8.24
CA ASN A 121 -52.96 -5.54 -7.74
C ASN A 121 -52.41 -4.93 -6.44
N ALA A 122 -51.94 -5.75 -5.50
CA ALA A 122 -51.39 -5.29 -4.23
C ALA A 122 -49.90 -4.88 -4.28
N ASP A 123 -49.19 -5.27 -5.34
CA ASP A 123 -47.72 -5.22 -5.44
C ASP A 123 -47.19 -4.03 -6.26
N VAL A 124 -48.04 -3.07 -6.62
CA VAL A 124 -47.68 -1.88 -7.42
C VAL A 124 -48.34 -0.65 -6.82
N GLY A 125 -47.56 0.43 -6.64
CA GLY A 125 -48.08 1.73 -6.18
C GLY A 125 -49.11 2.31 -7.15
N VAL A 126 -50.28 2.69 -6.63
CA VAL A 126 -51.37 3.28 -7.42
C VAL A 126 -51.32 4.80 -7.32
N GLU A 127 -51.57 5.50 -8.43
CA GLU A 127 -51.51 6.96 -8.51
C GLU A 127 -52.89 7.58 -8.70
N VAL A 128 -53.21 8.61 -7.91
CA VAL A 128 -54.54 9.27 -7.88
C VAL A 128 -54.39 10.79 -7.97
N LEU A 129 -55.15 11.41 -8.88
CA LEU A 129 -55.23 12.86 -9.07
C LEU A 129 -56.63 13.38 -8.72
N LEU A 130 -56.75 14.25 -7.72
CA LEU A 130 -58.00 14.94 -7.37
C LEU A 130 -57.97 16.40 -7.87
N GLU A 131 -58.99 16.80 -8.64
CA GLU A 131 -59.09 18.17 -9.18
C GLU A 131 -60.36 18.89 -8.70
N THR A 132 -60.20 20.14 -8.22
CA THR A 132 -61.34 21.02 -7.89
C THR A 132 -61.32 22.30 -8.71
N TYR A 133 -62.51 22.82 -9.05
CA TYR A 133 -62.68 24.03 -9.83
C TYR A 133 -64.00 24.74 -9.50
N ASN A 134 -64.22 25.94 -10.06
CA ASN A 134 -65.44 26.72 -9.81
C ASN A 134 -66.67 26.04 -10.44
N GLY A 135 -67.38 25.24 -9.64
CA GLY A 135 -68.48 24.37 -10.04
C GLY A 135 -68.31 22.89 -9.64
N ALA A 136 -67.16 22.52 -9.07
CA ALA A 136 -66.84 21.19 -8.56
C ALA A 136 -65.83 21.32 -7.39
N TRP A 137 -66.30 21.26 -6.14
CA TRP A 137 -65.47 21.53 -4.95
C TRP A 137 -65.94 20.74 -3.71
N ILE A 138 -65.00 20.47 -2.81
CA ILE A 138 -65.17 19.73 -1.55
C ILE A 138 -64.39 20.38 -0.40
N GLY A 139 -64.88 20.24 0.83
CA GLY A 139 -64.30 20.92 1.99
C GLY A 139 -63.08 20.21 2.59
N ASN A 140 -63.22 18.91 2.81
CA ASN A 140 -62.18 18.04 3.35
C ASN A 140 -62.12 16.75 2.52
N VAL A 141 -60.90 16.25 2.29
CA VAL A 141 -60.61 14.89 1.84
C VAL A 141 -59.68 14.24 2.87
N TYR A 142 -59.88 12.95 3.14
CA TYR A 142 -59.04 12.17 4.05
C TYR A 142 -58.39 11.05 3.23
N LEU A 143 -57.10 10.80 3.44
CA LEU A 143 -56.39 9.69 2.79
C LEU A 143 -56.47 8.42 3.67
N PRO A 144 -56.36 7.21 3.07
CA PRO A 144 -56.39 5.97 3.83
C PRO A 144 -55.25 5.87 4.84
N ASN A 145 -55.39 4.94 5.80
CA ASN A 145 -54.24 4.52 6.60
C ASN A 145 -53.13 4.00 5.64
N PRO A 146 -51.88 4.50 5.75
CA PRO A 146 -50.80 4.14 4.83
C PRO A 146 -50.43 2.64 4.84
N ASN A 147 -50.86 1.87 5.84
CA ASN A 147 -50.67 0.41 5.88
C ASN A 147 -51.68 -0.35 5.01
N ASP A 148 -52.85 0.24 4.74
CA ASP A 148 -53.91 -0.32 3.88
C ASP A 148 -53.73 0.05 2.38
N VAL A 149 -52.56 0.58 2.01
CA VAL A 149 -52.21 1.08 0.68
C VAL A 149 -50.86 0.51 0.21
N PRO A 150 -50.67 0.15 -1.08
CA PRO A 150 -49.37 -0.30 -1.61
C PRO A 150 -48.27 0.75 -1.49
N ILE A 151 -47.03 0.33 -1.18
CA ILE A 151 -45.85 1.22 -1.13
C ILE A 151 -45.63 1.88 -2.50
N GLY A 152 -45.22 3.15 -2.49
CA GLY A 152 -45.03 3.95 -3.70
C GLY A 152 -46.31 4.54 -4.30
N SER A 153 -47.49 4.23 -3.74
CA SER A 153 -48.74 4.87 -4.15
C SER A 153 -48.69 6.38 -3.90
N LYS A 154 -49.26 7.16 -4.83
CA LYS A 154 -49.21 8.62 -4.82
C LYS A 154 -50.62 9.23 -4.83
N PHE A 155 -50.83 10.26 -4.02
CA PHE A 155 -52.01 11.13 -4.10
C PHE A 155 -51.58 12.56 -4.44
N GLN A 156 -52.11 13.14 -5.51
CA GLN A 156 -51.97 14.55 -5.83
C GLN A 156 -53.34 15.25 -5.85
N ILE A 157 -53.43 16.43 -5.25
CA ILE A 157 -54.59 17.33 -5.37
C ILE A 157 -54.18 18.62 -6.08
N LYS A 158 -55.03 19.10 -7.00
CA LYS A 158 -54.89 20.40 -7.68
C LYS A 158 -56.13 21.26 -7.43
N VAL A 159 -55.95 22.43 -6.81
CA VAL A 159 -57.06 23.30 -6.40
C VAL A 159 -57.18 24.52 -7.32
N SER A 160 -58.10 24.48 -8.27
CA SER A 160 -58.47 25.62 -9.14
C SER A 160 -59.82 26.27 -8.79
N SER A 161 -60.35 25.93 -7.61
CA SER A 161 -61.55 26.50 -6.99
C SER A 161 -61.24 27.83 -6.27
N THR A 162 -62.23 28.72 -6.11
CA THR A 162 -62.09 29.92 -5.26
C THR A 162 -61.96 29.63 -3.76
N TRP A 163 -62.23 28.40 -3.32
CA TRP A 163 -62.09 27.94 -1.94
C TRP A 163 -61.08 26.80 -1.87
N GLY A 164 -60.11 26.87 -0.96
CA GLY A 164 -59.18 25.77 -0.70
C GLY A 164 -59.78 24.59 0.05
N VAL A 165 -59.17 23.44 -0.16
CA VAL A 165 -59.52 22.12 0.39
C VAL A 165 -58.58 21.80 1.55
N ASN A 166 -59.07 21.12 2.58
CA ASN A 166 -58.22 20.53 3.61
C ASN A 166 -57.96 19.05 3.28
N VAL A 167 -56.70 18.64 3.25
CA VAL A 167 -56.27 17.25 3.10
C VAL A 167 -55.86 16.73 4.47
N HIS A 168 -56.46 15.63 4.90
CA HIS A 168 -56.14 14.95 6.15
C HIS A 168 -55.41 13.65 5.84
N TYR A 169 -54.21 13.46 6.38
CA TYR A 169 -53.41 12.24 6.14
C TYR A 169 -52.66 11.78 7.39
N ASN A 170 -52.13 10.56 7.33
CA ASN A 170 -51.56 9.82 8.47
C ASN A 170 -52.55 9.79 9.67
N ASP A 171 -53.63 9.02 9.54
CA ASP A 171 -54.73 8.90 10.52
C ASP A 171 -55.36 10.22 10.99
N GLY A 172 -55.24 11.28 10.17
CA GLY A 172 -55.72 12.63 10.50
C GLY A 172 -54.86 13.37 11.52
N PHE A 173 -53.63 12.92 11.80
CA PHE A 173 -52.66 13.69 12.58
C PHE A 173 -52.16 14.94 11.84
N ILE A 174 -52.20 14.94 10.50
CA ILE A 174 -51.82 16.08 9.66
C ILE A 174 -53.04 16.58 8.88
N GLU A 175 -53.45 17.83 9.14
CA GLU A 175 -54.40 18.60 8.31
C GLU A 175 -53.61 19.64 7.51
N GLN A 176 -53.41 19.40 6.21
CA GLN A 176 -52.79 20.37 5.30
C GLN A 176 -53.83 21.04 4.42
N ARG A 177 -53.86 22.37 4.46
CA ARG A 177 -54.73 23.18 3.61
C ARG A 177 -54.05 23.48 2.27
N VAL A 178 -54.80 23.32 1.18
CA VAL A 178 -54.39 23.63 -0.20
C VAL A 178 -55.38 24.65 -0.78
N ASP A 179 -54.94 25.89 -1.01
CA ASP A 179 -55.76 27.00 -1.50
C ASP A 179 -55.64 27.22 -3.02
N ASN A 180 -56.30 28.26 -3.55
CA ASN A 180 -56.50 28.46 -4.99
C ASN A 180 -55.17 28.66 -5.78
N ARG A 181 -54.94 27.77 -6.75
CA ARG A 181 -53.74 27.56 -7.58
C ARG A 181 -52.59 26.83 -6.89
N GLU A 182 -52.84 26.24 -5.73
CA GLU A 182 -51.88 25.38 -5.05
C GLU A 182 -52.14 23.91 -5.42
N GLN A 183 -51.13 23.08 -5.20
CA GLN A 183 -51.20 21.64 -5.29
C GLN A 183 -50.44 21.01 -4.12
N LEU A 184 -50.84 19.82 -3.72
CA LEU A 184 -50.11 18.96 -2.81
C LEU A 184 -49.96 17.60 -3.47
N ILE A 185 -48.79 16.99 -3.33
CA ILE A 185 -48.58 15.56 -3.62
C ILE A 185 -47.97 14.89 -2.38
N VAL A 186 -48.47 13.68 -2.08
CA VAL A 186 -47.94 12.80 -1.04
C VAL A 186 -47.76 11.38 -1.57
N ILE A 187 -46.79 10.65 -1.02
CA ILE A 187 -46.39 9.30 -1.45
C ILE A 187 -46.25 8.39 -0.23
N VAL A 188 -46.70 7.12 -0.33
CA VAL A 188 -46.49 6.11 0.71
C VAL A 188 -45.06 5.57 0.65
N PHE A 189 -44.29 5.75 1.73
CA PHE A 189 -43.04 5.03 1.97
C PHE A 189 -43.12 4.22 3.28
N GLU A 190 -42.11 3.40 3.53
CA GLU A 190 -41.92 2.65 4.77
C GLU A 190 -40.85 3.36 5.61
N ASP A 191 -41.16 3.64 6.87
CA ASP A 191 -40.32 4.31 7.88
C ASP A 191 -39.87 3.28 8.92
N ASP A 192 -38.57 3.26 9.22
CA ASP A 192 -37.93 2.31 10.14
C ASP A 192 -38.49 2.37 11.59
N VAL A 193 -39.20 3.44 11.96
CA VAL A 193 -39.71 3.68 13.31
C VAL A 193 -41.23 3.45 13.42
N ASP A 194 -42.02 4.06 12.52
CA ASP A 194 -43.48 4.12 12.65
C ASP A 194 -44.25 3.26 11.60
N GLY A 195 -43.56 2.58 10.68
CA GLY A 195 -44.17 1.71 9.66
C GLY A 195 -44.47 2.47 8.36
N ARG A 196 -45.56 2.14 7.64
CA ARG A 196 -45.88 2.91 6.42
C ARG A 196 -46.42 4.30 6.77
N VAL A 197 -46.00 5.31 6.02
CA VAL A 197 -46.36 6.73 6.23
C VAL A 197 -46.55 7.44 4.89
N TRP A 198 -47.54 8.34 4.79
CA TRP A 198 -47.65 9.29 3.69
C TRP A 198 -46.70 10.48 3.90
N PHE A 199 -45.71 10.65 3.03
CA PHE A 199 -44.77 11.77 3.02
C PHE A 199 -45.16 12.81 1.97
N SER A 200 -45.11 14.10 2.30
CA SER A 200 -45.15 15.18 1.30
C SER A 200 -43.75 15.50 0.77
N GLU A 201 -43.68 16.23 -0.35
CA GLU A 201 -42.42 16.77 -0.91
C GLU A 201 -41.63 17.62 0.11
N GLN A 202 -42.30 18.18 1.13
CA GLN A 202 -41.69 19.03 2.16
C GLN A 202 -41.28 18.26 3.42
N ASP A 203 -41.89 17.09 3.66
CA ASP A 203 -41.62 16.23 4.82
C ASP A 203 -40.61 15.11 4.50
N TYR A 204 -40.45 14.77 3.21
CA TYR A 204 -39.52 13.74 2.75
C TYR A 204 -38.06 14.19 2.87
N ILE A 205 -37.40 13.71 3.93
CA ILE A 205 -35.94 13.71 4.04
C ILE A 205 -35.46 12.41 3.38
N PRO A 206 -34.76 12.45 2.23
CA PRO A 206 -34.17 11.23 1.67
C PRO A 206 -33.15 10.64 2.65
N PRO A 207 -32.96 9.30 2.66
CA PRO A 207 -31.89 8.68 3.43
C PRO A 207 -30.53 9.31 3.05
N PRO A 208 -29.50 9.33 3.94
CA PRO A 208 -28.25 10.04 3.69
C PRO A 208 -27.38 9.44 2.57
N THR A 209 -27.74 9.66 1.30
CA THR A 209 -27.09 9.10 0.11
C THR A 209 -26.03 10.05 -0.48
N ASP A 210 -25.10 10.53 0.35
CA ASP A 210 -23.86 11.18 -0.11
C ASP A 210 -22.80 10.13 -0.51
N VAL A 211 -23.17 9.25 -1.45
CA VAL A 211 -22.23 8.41 -2.22
C VAL A 211 -22.61 8.56 -3.70
N PRO A 212 -21.77 9.19 -4.53
CA PRO A 212 -22.09 9.43 -5.94
C PRO A 212 -21.86 8.16 -6.78
N THR A 213 -22.83 7.24 -6.76
CA THR A 213 -22.89 6.14 -7.74
C THR A 213 -23.24 6.71 -9.12
N SER A 214 -22.24 6.76 -10.00
CA SER A 214 -22.46 6.99 -11.42
C SER A 214 -23.10 5.75 -12.04
N SER A 215 -24.43 5.74 -12.15
CA SER A 215 -25.17 4.60 -12.70
C SER A 215 -24.71 4.28 -14.13
N PRO A 216 -24.18 3.07 -14.41
CA PRO A 216 -23.69 2.73 -15.75
C PRO A 216 -24.84 2.66 -16.75
N THR A 217 -24.68 3.29 -17.91
CA THR A 217 -25.76 3.52 -18.90
C THR A 217 -26.20 2.28 -19.68
N SER A 218 -25.69 1.09 -19.34
CA SER A 218 -26.05 -0.18 -19.99
C SER A 218 -25.80 -1.38 -19.07
N SER A 219 -26.81 -2.23 -18.87
CA SER A 219 -26.65 -3.46 -18.08
C SER A 219 -25.82 -4.52 -18.83
N PRO A 220 -24.95 -5.31 -18.17
CA PRO A 220 -24.12 -6.32 -18.83
C PRO A 220 -24.90 -7.44 -19.53
N SER A 221 -24.28 -8.01 -20.56
CA SER A 221 -24.73 -9.19 -21.32
C SER A 221 -26.02 -9.05 -22.18
N LEU A 222 -25.88 -8.43 -23.36
CA LEU A 222 -26.83 -8.63 -24.48
C LEU A 222 -26.66 -10.06 -25.07
N GLN A 223 -27.22 -11.07 -24.42
CA GLN A 223 -27.46 -12.40 -25.00
C GLN A 223 -28.92 -12.83 -24.81
N ASP A 224 -29.74 -12.51 -25.81
CA ASP A 224 -31.21 -12.52 -25.83
C ASP A 224 -31.91 -13.89 -25.57
N GLU A 225 -31.15 -14.97 -25.38
CA GLU A 225 -31.65 -16.35 -25.33
C GLU A 225 -31.26 -17.14 -24.05
N LYS A 226 -30.39 -16.62 -23.19
CA LYS A 226 -30.00 -17.34 -21.95
C LYS A 226 -30.95 -17.06 -20.79
N LYS A 227 -31.31 -18.12 -20.06
CA LYS A 227 -31.98 -18.04 -18.74
C LYS A 227 -30.92 -18.12 -17.65
N TYR A 228 -30.76 -17.06 -16.88
CA TYR A 228 -29.78 -16.99 -15.80
C TYR A 228 -30.32 -17.52 -14.46
N GLU A 229 -29.41 -17.89 -13.56
CA GLU A 229 -29.64 -18.10 -12.13
C GLU A 229 -28.68 -17.20 -11.36
N LEU A 230 -29.11 -16.65 -10.22
CA LEU A 230 -28.26 -15.76 -9.44
C LEU A 230 -27.14 -16.56 -8.76
N LEU A 231 -25.89 -16.13 -8.96
CA LEU A 231 -24.80 -16.48 -8.07
C LEU A 231 -24.96 -15.65 -6.79
N GLU A 232 -25.44 -16.27 -5.72
CA GLU A 232 -25.49 -15.59 -4.42
C GLU A 232 -24.11 -15.69 -3.76
N GLY A 233 -23.63 -14.60 -3.19
CA GLY A 233 -22.35 -14.52 -2.51
C GLY A 233 -22.03 -13.13 -1.94
N THR A 234 -21.09 -13.09 -1.00
CA THR A 234 -20.52 -11.86 -0.42
C THR A 234 -19.18 -11.56 -1.09
N VAL A 235 -18.94 -10.30 -1.45
CA VAL A 235 -17.69 -9.81 -2.03
C VAL A 235 -16.97 -8.93 -1.01
N LEU A 236 -15.72 -9.29 -0.72
CA LEU A 236 -14.78 -8.48 0.05
C LEU A 236 -13.61 -8.08 -0.85
N PHE A 237 -13.09 -6.88 -0.67
CA PHE A 237 -11.87 -6.40 -1.29
C PHE A 237 -10.72 -6.34 -0.28
N ALA A 238 -9.48 -6.16 -0.74
CA ALA A 238 -8.41 -5.65 0.12
C ALA A 238 -7.47 -4.67 -0.63
N GLN A 239 -7.05 -3.60 0.06
CA GLN A 239 -6.09 -2.61 -0.44
C GLN A 239 -4.97 -2.30 0.57
N SER A 240 -5.24 -1.49 1.60
CA SER A 240 -4.39 -1.39 2.82
C SER A 240 -4.87 -2.36 3.90
N GLN A 241 -6.18 -2.56 3.91
CA GLN A 241 -6.93 -3.46 4.75
C GLN A 241 -8.03 -4.12 3.92
N ILE A 242 -8.69 -5.12 4.49
CA ILE A 242 -9.91 -5.71 3.94
C ILE A 242 -11.05 -4.68 4.03
N ILE A 243 -11.87 -4.62 2.98
CA ILE A 243 -12.95 -3.66 2.75
C ILE A 243 -14.17 -4.44 2.27
N PRO A 244 -15.35 -4.32 2.90
CA PRO A 244 -16.54 -5.01 2.42
C PRO A 244 -17.15 -4.30 1.21
N SER A 245 -17.74 -5.02 0.24
CA SER A 245 -18.38 -4.39 -0.93
C SER A 245 -19.73 -3.72 -0.61
N LYS A 246 -20.34 -4.11 0.52
CA LYS A 246 -21.56 -3.57 1.12
C LYS A 246 -21.35 -3.44 2.63
N HIS A 247 -21.89 -2.40 3.26
CA HIS A 247 -21.78 -2.23 4.71
C HIS A 247 -22.77 -3.17 5.45
N GLY A 248 -22.33 -4.38 5.77
CA GLY A 248 -23.13 -5.39 6.48
C GLY A 248 -23.28 -5.18 8.00
N ILE A 249 -22.84 -4.05 8.55
CA ILE A 249 -22.95 -3.69 9.98
C ILE A 249 -23.29 -2.20 10.09
N GLU A 250 -24.36 -1.89 10.82
CA GLU A 250 -24.82 -0.52 11.07
C GLU A 250 -23.74 0.31 11.81
N ASN A 251 -23.56 1.57 11.39
CA ASN A 251 -22.54 2.50 11.91
C ASN A 251 -21.07 2.04 11.75
N ASP A 252 -20.76 1.05 10.89
CA ASP A 252 -19.37 0.68 10.61
C ASP A 252 -18.69 1.63 9.61
N ASN A 253 -17.70 2.38 10.08
CA ASN A 253 -16.97 3.40 9.32
C ASN A 253 -15.72 2.79 8.65
N GLN A 254 -15.90 2.11 7.52
CA GLN A 254 -14.84 1.47 6.73
C GLN A 254 -14.33 2.37 5.59
N PRO A 255 -13.05 2.25 5.16
CA PRO A 255 -12.56 2.84 3.91
C PRO A 255 -13.22 2.18 2.69
N HIS A 256 -13.41 2.94 1.61
CA HIS A 256 -13.83 2.45 0.28
C HIS A 256 -12.60 2.16 -0.60
N LEU A 257 -12.76 1.76 -1.87
CA LEU A 257 -11.61 1.51 -2.74
C LEU A 257 -10.96 2.83 -3.19
N THR A 258 -9.65 2.98 -3.00
CA THR A 258 -8.89 4.07 -3.63
C THR A 258 -8.62 3.72 -5.11
N ALA A 259 -8.87 4.64 -6.04
CA ALA A 259 -8.57 4.43 -7.47
C ALA A 259 -7.07 4.28 -7.75
N LEU A 260 -6.72 3.64 -8.87
CA LEU A 260 -5.34 3.36 -9.28
C LEU A 260 -4.51 2.65 -8.20
N ARG A 261 -5.12 1.70 -7.48
CA ARG A 261 -4.46 0.86 -6.46
C ARG A 261 -4.79 -0.61 -6.66
N LYS A 262 -3.75 -1.45 -6.70
CA LYS A 262 -3.84 -2.91 -6.80
C LYS A 262 -4.75 -3.44 -5.69
N THR A 263 -5.70 -4.29 -6.04
CA THR A 263 -6.81 -4.69 -5.16
C THR A 263 -7.01 -6.20 -5.20
N LEU A 264 -7.05 -6.85 -4.04
CA LEU A 264 -7.54 -8.23 -3.92
C LEU A 264 -9.07 -8.21 -4.00
N VAL A 265 -9.67 -9.16 -4.73
CA VAL A 265 -11.10 -9.49 -4.71
C VAL A 265 -11.25 -10.87 -4.09
N MET A 266 -12.20 -11.02 -3.17
CA MET A 266 -12.54 -12.25 -2.49
C MET A 266 -14.06 -12.46 -2.58
N LEU A 267 -14.50 -13.50 -3.29
CA LEU A 267 -15.90 -13.88 -3.39
C LEU A 267 -16.15 -15.12 -2.51
N ARG A 268 -17.09 -15.04 -1.57
CA ARG A 268 -17.65 -16.21 -0.87
C ARG A 268 -19.04 -16.53 -1.41
N PRO A 269 -19.20 -17.54 -2.28
CA PRO A 269 -20.53 -17.99 -2.72
C PRO A 269 -21.37 -18.51 -1.54
N HIS A 270 -22.68 -18.33 -1.63
CA HIS A 270 -23.67 -18.82 -0.66
C HIS A 270 -24.43 -20.04 -1.19
N ASN A 271 -24.72 -20.07 -2.50
CA ASN A 271 -25.58 -21.09 -3.12
C ASN A 271 -24.85 -22.13 -3.98
N ILE A 272 -23.51 -22.08 -4.05
CA ILE A 272 -22.67 -23.16 -4.58
C ILE A 272 -22.37 -24.16 -3.44
N ASN A 273 -22.66 -25.45 -3.66
CA ASN A 273 -22.38 -26.50 -2.68
C ASN A 273 -20.92 -26.96 -2.78
N LEU A 274 -20.08 -26.46 -1.87
CA LEU A 274 -18.65 -26.76 -1.77
C LEU A 274 -18.32 -27.92 -0.79
N ASP A 275 -19.33 -28.56 -0.18
CA ASP A 275 -19.15 -29.60 0.85
C ASP A 275 -18.96 -31.02 0.27
N ASN A 276 -19.06 -31.18 -1.06
CA ASN A 276 -18.68 -32.40 -1.77
C ASN A 276 -17.26 -32.26 -2.35
N GLU A 277 -16.61 -33.37 -2.70
CA GLU A 277 -15.20 -33.41 -3.15
C GLU A 277 -14.92 -32.72 -4.52
N ASP A 278 -15.91 -32.06 -5.11
CA ASP A 278 -15.83 -31.28 -6.36
C ASP A 278 -15.14 -29.91 -6.14
N ILE A 279 -13.88 -29.95 -5.67
CA ILE A 279 -12.94 -28.80 -5.59
C ILE A 279 -12.45 -28.42 -7.00
N GLY A 280 -13.41 -28.22 -7.92
CA GLY A 280 -13.22 -28.00 -9.35
C GLY A 280 -14.29 -27.11 -9.99
N THR A 281 -15.21 -26.55 -9.20
CA THR A 281 -16.13 -25.52 -9.69
C THR A 281 -15.35 -24.24 -9.97
N GLU A 282 -15.04 -23.97 -11.24
CA GLU A 282 -14.31 -22.77 -11.66
C GLU A 282 -15.24 -21.54 -11.71
N ILE A 283 -14.78 -20.40 -11.18
CA ILE A 283 -15.46 -19.12 -11.29
C ILE A 283 -14.59 -18.18 -12.15
N GLU A 284 -15.15 -17.68 -13.24
CA GLU A 284 -14.62 -16.55 -14.00
C GLU A 284 -15.14 -15.24 -13.40
N MET A 285 -14.28 -14.25 -13.28
CA MET A 285 -14.63 -12.86 -13.00
C MET A 285 -14.27 -12.00 -14.21
N ILE A 286 -15.23 -11.22 -14.70
CA ILE A 286 -15.05 -10.26 -15.79
C ILE A 286 -15.08 -8.84 -15.21
N VAL A 287 -14.05 -8.05 -15.49
CA VAL A 287 -13.90 -6.65 -15.09
C VAL A 287 -14.34 -5.73 -16.22
N ARG A 288 -15.21 -4.77 -15.92
CA ARG A 288 -15.68 -3.74 -16.85
C ARG A 288 -15.31 -2.35 -16.37
N SER A 289 -15.07 -1.44 -17.32
CA SER A 289 -14.89 -0.01 -17.03
C SER A 289 -16.23 0.67 -16.71
N GLY A 290 -16.20 1.92 -16.24
CA GLY A 290 -17.40 2.77 -16.13
C GLY A 290 -18.10 3.07 -17.46
N GLU A 291 -17.44 2.80 -18.59
CA GLU A 291 -18.05 2.85 -19.94
C GLU A 291 -18.70 1.50 -20.33
N SER A 292 -18.83 0.55 -19.37
CA SER A 292 -19.36 -0.83 -19.52
C SER A 292 -18.54 -1.78 -20.42
N ASP A 293 -17.51 -1.27 -21.09
CA ASP A 293 -16.57 -2.04 -21.90
C ASP A 293 -15.79 -3.06 -21.06
N ILE A 294 -15.61 -4.27 -21.61
CA ILE A 294 -14.77 -5.31 -21.01
C ILE A 294 -13.30 -4.87 -21.13
N ILE A 295 -12.60 -4.80 -20.00
CA ILE A 295 -11.16 -4.57 -20.01
C ILE A 295 -10.51 -5.80 -20.67
N GLN A 296 -9.71 -5.60 -21.73
CA GLN A 296 -9.30 -6.68 -22.64
C GLN A 296 -8.56 -7.85 -21.96
N GLU A 297 -7.90 -7.60 -20.83
CA GLU A 297 -7.18 -8.59 -20.02
C GLU A 297 -7.90 -8.93 -18.69
N GLY A 298 -9.06 -8.32 -18.44
CA GLY A 298 -9.86 -8.44 -17.22
C GLY A 298 -10.84 -9.62 -17.20
N ILE A 299 -10.58 -10.71 -17.93
CA ILE A 299 -11.28 -11.99 -17.76
C ILE A 299 -10.37 -12.92 -16.98
N ILE A 300 -10.76 -13.24 -15.74
CA ILE A 300 -9.88 -13.88 -14.75
C ILE A 300 -10.57 -15.11 -14.16
N THR A 301 -10.00 -16.30 -14.39
CA THR A 301 -10.27 -17.47 -13.56
C THR A 301 -9.83 -17.17 -12.12
N MET A 302 -10.77 -17.18 -11.17
CA MET A 302 -10.45 -16.95 -9.76
C MET A 302 -9.73 -18.16 -9.15
N ASN A 303 -8.75 -17.90 -8.29
CA ASN A 303 -8.08 -18.93 -7.50
C ASN A 303 -9.08 -19.60 -6.55
N ASP A 304 -8.94 -20.91 -6.35
CA ASP A 304 -9.84 -21.70 -5.50
C ASP A 304 -9.73 -21.36 -4.00
N PRO A 305 -10.71 -21.74 -3.16
CA PRO A 305 -10.69 -21.43 -1.73
C PRO A 305 -9.48 -21.93 -0.94
N SER A 306 -8.78 -22.98 -1.36
CA SER A 306 -7.53 -23.41 -0.70
C SER A 306 -6.38 -22.43 -0.94
N GLN A 307 -6.44 -21.64 -2.01
CA GLN A 307 -5.44 -20.65 -2.41
C GLN A 307 -5.68 -19.24 -1.84
N ILE A 308 -6.68 -19.05 -0.96
CA ILE A 308 -6.89 -17.80 -0.22
C ILE A 308 -5.56 -17.30 0.40
N PRO A 309 -5.19 -16.00 0.30
CA PRO A 309 -3.98 -15.47 0.92
C PRO A 309 -3.89 -15.80 2.42
N LYS A 310 -2.70 -16.18 2.89
CA LYS A 310 -2.49 -16.59 4.29
C LYS A 310 -2.13 -15.39 5.15
N GLN A 311 -2.38 -15.47 6.46
CA GLN A 311 -1.89 -14.46 7.39
C GLN A 311 -0.38 -14.54 7.61
N SER A 312 0.23 -13.39 7.87
CA SER A 312 1.56 -13.27 8.48
C SER A 312 1.67 -14.23 9.68
N GLY A 313 2.74 -15.02 9.71
CA GLY A 313 3.01 -15.98 10.78
C GLY A 313 2.45 -17.39 10.58
N LEU A 314 1.51 -17.62 9.64
CA LEU A 314 1.19 -18.99 9.21
C LEU A 314 2.39 -19.58 8.45
N ILE A 315 2.59 -20.91 8.57
CA ILE A 315 3.58 -21.65 7.80
C ILE A 315 2.88 -22.61 6.83
N GLU A 316 3.12 -22.43 5.54
CA GLU A 316 2.75 -23.38 4.50
C GLU A 316 3.78 -24.50 4.38
N PHE A 317 3.29 -25.68 4.03
CA PHE A 317 4.06 -26.90 3.76
C PHE A 317 3.66 -27.42 2.39
N GLY A 318 4.58 -28.03 1.64
CA GLY A 318 4.24 -28.70 0.39
C GLY A 318 3.16 -29.77 0.58
N ASN A 319 2.38 -30.02 -0.49
CA ASN A 319 1.13 -30.79 -0.53
C ASN A 319 1.19 -32.25 0.01
N ASN A 320 2.36 -32.72 0.45
CA ASN A 320 2.60 -34.06 0.99
C ASN A 320 2.59 -34.11 2.53
N LEU A 321 2.30 -33.02 3.24
CA LEU A 321 2.26 -32.98 4.71
C LEU A 321 1.00 -32.32 5.28
N ASN A 322 0.20 -33.12 6.00
CA ASN A 322 -0.82 -32.60 6.89
C ASN A 322 -0.16 -32.07 8.17
N ILE A 323 -0.49 -30.83 8.57
CA ILE A 323 0.07 -30.21 9.79
C ILE A 323 -0.30 -30.98 11.07
N ASN A 324 -1.42 -31.71 11.07
CA ASN A 324 -1.85 -32.51 12.21
C ASN A 324 -0.96 -33.75 12.48
N ASP A 325 -0.16 -34.18 11.50
CA ASP A 325 0.79 -35.30 11.66
C ASP A 325 2.16 -34.84 12.23
N VAL A 326 2.34 -33.53 12.46
CA VAL A 326 3.63 -32.91 12.80
C VAL A 326 3.85 -32.85 14.32
N GLU A 327 4.21 -33.98 14.93
CA GLU A 327 4.50 -34.03 16.37
C GLU A 327 5.90 -33.46 16.73
N ILE A 328 5.92 -32.27 17.34
CA ILE A 328 7.13 -31.65 17.90
C ILE A 328 7.20 -31.90 19.42
N PRO A 329 8.11 -32.76 19.91
CA PRO A 329 8.21 -33.09 21.33
C PRO A 329 8.86 -31.95 22.14
N ALA A 330 8.49 -31.83 23.42
CA ALA A 330 9.05 -30.80 24.32
C ALA A 330 10.54 -31.00 24.67
N SER A 331 11.04 -32.23 24.53
CA SER A 331 12.46 -32.58 24.52
C SER A 331 12.61 -33.84 23.66
N LEU A 332 13.71 -33.94 22.93
CA LEU A 332 14.16 -35.15 22.28
C LEU A 332 14.55 -36.20 23.33
N ASP A 333 14.26 -37.46 23.04
CA ASP A 333 14.60 -38.65 23.81
C ASP A 333 15.65 -39.48 23.06
N GLY A 334 15.78 -40.78 23.37
CA GLY A 334 16.72 -41.69 22.72
C GLY A 334 18.21 -41.30 22.78
N ASP A 335 19.00 -41.86 21.85
CA ASP A 335 20.41 -41.53 21.64
C ASP A 335 20.54 -40.24 20.81
N ARG A 336 21.42 -39.32 21.22
CA ARG A 336 21.57 -37.98 20.62
C ARG A 336 23.03 -37.55 20.54
N TYR A 337 23.38 -36.79 19.50
CA TYR A 337 24.71 -36.20 19.38
C TYR A 337 24.80 -34.93 20.25
N ILE A 338 25.49 -35.01 21.40
CA ILE A 338 25.52 -33.90 22.37
C ILE A 338 26.66 -32.93 22.06
N ILE A 339 26.33 -31.71 21.62
CA ILE A 339 27.27 -30.61 21.46
C ILE A 339 27.36 -29.84 22.78
N GLN A 340 28.50 -29.97 23.48
CA GLN A 340 28.75 -29.30 24.75
C GLN A 340 30.23 -28.94 24.92
N GLY A 341 30.51 -27.99 25.82
CA GLY A 341 31.85 -27.44 26.05
C GLY A 341 32.18 -26.27 25.12
N GLN A 342 32.90 -25.26 25.65
CA GLN A 342 33.09 -23.98 24.95
C GLN A 342 33.73 -24.12 23.56
N LEU A 343 34.70 -25.03 23.36
CA LEU A 343 35.32 -25.24 22.05
C LEU A 343 34.29 -25.72 21.01
N SER A 344 33.48 -26.72 21.36
CA SER A 344 32.42 -27.27 20.51
C SER A 344 31.38 -26.22 20.14
N LEU A 345 30.93 -25.42 21.12
CA LEU A 345 29.97 -24.34 20.91
C LEU A 345 30.55 -23.18 20.08
N THR A 346 31.85 -22.90 20.21
CA THR A 346 32.51 -21.84 19.42
C THR A 346 32.67 -22.23 17.96
N ASN A 347 32.64 -23.52 17.62
CA ASN A 347 32.71 -23.99 16.23
C ASN A 347 31.38 -23.81 15.47
N ILE A 348 30.23 -23.87 16.16
CA ILE A 348 28.88 -23.75 15.56
C ILE A 348 28.20 -22.40 15.82
N GLY A 349 28.79 -21.55 16.67
CA GLY A 349 28.21 -20.30 17.10
C GLY A 349 28.74 -19.10 16.31
N TYR A 350 27.84 -18.20 15.91
CA TYR A 350 28.08 -17.16 14.91
C TYR A 350 28.46 -17.68 13.51
N ASP A 351 28.36 -18.99 13.26
CA ASP A 351 28.49 -19.62 11.93
C ASP A 351 27.19 -19.39 11.14
N THR A 352 27.07 -18.24 10.47
CA THR A 352 25.84 -17.85 9.73
C THR A 352 25.44 -18.86 8.67
N ASP A 353 26.44 -19.49 8.06
CA ASP A 353 26.29 -20.43 6.95
C ASP A 353 26.03 -21.86 7.50
N ALA A 354 26.04 -22.01 8.83
CA ALA A 354 25.80 -23.23 9.62
C ALA A 354 26.62 -24.46 9.20
N VAL A 355 27.77 -24.23 8.55
CA VAL A 355 28.64 -25.27 7.97
C VAL A 355 29.03 -26.32 9.00
N LYS A 356 29.33 -25.91 10.24
CA LYS A 356 29.74 -26.84 11.30
C LYS A 356 28.59 -27.61 11.93
N LEU A 357 27.36 -27.11 11.86
CA LEU A 357 26.19 -27.89 12.28
C LEU A 357 25.77 -28.86 11.16
N ALA A 358 25.87 -28.47 9.89
CA ALA A 358 25.69 -29.36 8.75
C ALA A 358 26.72 -30.51 8.72
N GLU A 359 28.01 -30.23 8.98
CA GLU A 359 29.06 -31.26 9.11
C GLU A 359 28.76 -32.30 10.21
N ILE A 360 28.07 -31.89 11.28
CA ILE A 360 27.66 -32.79 12.38
C ILE A 360 26.42 -33.59 12.00
N LEU A 361 25.38 -32.95 11.44
CA LEU A 361 24.13 -33.60 11.05
C LEU A 361 24.33 -34.64 9.92
N ASN A 362 25.32 -34.46 9.05
CA ASN A 362 25.70 -35.44 8.03
C ASN A 362 26.73 -36.49 8.50
N ASN A 363 27.17 -36.46 9.76
CA ASN A 363 28.16 -37.39 10.27
C ASN A 363 27.56 -38.77 10.56
N GLU A 364 28.24 -39.86 10.17
CA GLU A 364 27.78 -41.25 10.39
C GLU A 364 27.38 -41.55 11.86
N ALA A 365 28.06 -40.95 12.84
CA ALA A 365 27.69 -41.09 14.25
C ALA A 365 26.38 -40.38 14.60
N CYS A 366 26.07 -39.25 13.96
CA CYS A 366 24.77 -38.59 14.12
C CYS A 366 23.68 -39.34 13.34
N THR A 367 23.95 -39.76 12.10
CA THR A 367 22.94 -40.38 11.23
C THR A 367 22.55 -41.79 11.65
N VAL A 368 23.53 -42.64 12.01
CA VAL A 368 23.29 -44.04 12.37
C VAL A 368 23.05 -44.21 13.87
N THR A 369 23.89 -43.62 14.72
CA THR A 369 23.78 -43.82 16.18
C THR A 369 22.79 -42.88 16.85
N SER A 370 22.70 -41.62 16.42
CA SER A 370 21.78 -40.62 16.99
C SER A 370 20.52 -40.37 16.16
N GLN A 371 20.26 -41.15 15.11
CA GLN A 371 19.06 -41.02 14.26
C GLN A 371 18.78 -39.58 13.77
N ASN A 372 19.85 -38.86 13.39
CA ASN A 372 19.81 -37.44 12.97
C ASN A 372 19.40 -36.44 14.07
N GLN A 373 19.50 -36.83 15.36
CA GLN A 373 19.19 -35.99 16.51
C GLN A 373 20.46 -35.37 17.14
N VAL A 374 20.42 -34.05 17.36
CA VAL A 374 21.48 -33.26 18.01
C VAL A 374 20.93 -32.55 19.25
N GLU A 375 21.66 -32.56 20.36
CA GLU A 375 21.33 -31.77 21.56
C GLU A 375 22.48 -30.81 21.90
N ILE A 376 22.23 -29.50 21.81
CA ILE A 376 23.20 -28.43 22.09
C ILE A 376 23.01 -27.94 23.52
N LYS A 377 24.05 -28.07 24.37
CA LYS A 377 24.00 -27.68 25.78
C LYS A 377 24.87 -26.46 26.05
N THR A 378 24.25 -25.35 26.45
CA THR A 378 24.96 -24.21 27.04
C THR A 378 24.91 -24.25 28.56
N SER A 379 25.93 -23.68 29.20
CA SER A 379 26.02 -23.51 30.65
C SER A 379 26.92 -22.32 31.01
N ASN A 380 26.95 -21.92 32.27
CA ASN A 380 27.86 -20.87 32.73
C ASN A 380 29.33 -21.28 32.54
N GLY A 381 30.05 -20.56 31.67
CA GLY A 381 31.42 -20.91 31.24
C GLY A 381 31.50 -21.78 29.98
N SER A 382 30.38 -22.11 29.35
CA SER A 382 30.28 -22.86 28.10
C SER A 382 29.06 -22.40 27.30
N TRP A 383 29.16 -21.29 26.59
CA TRP A 383 28.02 -20.61 25.93
C TRP A 383 28.42 -19.94 24.61
N VAL A 384 27.43 -19.75 23.73
CA VAL A 384 27.50 -18.84 22.59
C VAL A 384 26.12 -18.22 22.34
N ARG A 385 26.09 -16.98 21.82
CA ARG A 385 24.86 -16.17 21.73
C ARG A 385 23.94 -16.59 20.59
N ASP A 386 24.50 -16.86 19.42
CA ASP A 386 23.77 -17.02 18.17
C ASP A 386 24.18 -18.35 17.53
N ILE A 387 23.21 -19.21 17.22
CA ILE A 387 23.37 -20.51 16.57
C ILE A 387 22.46 -20.53 15.33
N TYR A 388 22.96 -21.02 14.21
CA TYR A 388 22.22 -21.09 12.95
C TYR A 388 21.97 -22.55 12.56
N LEU A 389 20.74 -22.87 12.13
CA LEU A 389 20.45 -24.15 11.48
C LEU A 389 20.79 -24.05 9.98
N PRO A 390 21.31 -25.12 9.37
CA PRO A 390 21.63 -25.13 7.95
C PRO A 390 20.36 -25.19 7.09
N THR A 391 20.49 -24.88 5.80
CA THR A 391 19.41 -25.10 4.83
C THR A 391 19.02 -26.58 4.80
N GLY A 392 17.72 -26.88 4.82
CA GLY A 392 17.25 -28.27 4.98
C GLY A 392 17.84 -29.23 3.95
N LEU A 393 17.92 -28.80 2.68
CA LEU A 393 18.50 -29.55 1.56
C LEU A 393 19.99 -29.95 1.75
N SER A 394 20.68 -29.44 2.77
CA SER A 394 22.07 -29.77 3.08
C SER A 394 22.24 -30.79 4.22
N VAL A 395 21.14 -31.33 4.77
CA VAL A 395 21.12 -32.27 5.90
C VAL A 395 20.05 -33.37 5.69
N PRO A 396 20.08 -34.47 6.47
CA PRO A 396 19.05 -35.52 6.38
C PRO A 396 17.63 -35.00 6.67
N SER A 397 16.66 -35.45 5.87
CA SER A 397 15.30 -34.88 5.85
C SER A 397 14.50 -35.01 7.16
N ASN A 398 14.89 -35.92 8.05
CA ASN A 398 14.28 -36.13 9.37
C ASN A 398 15.13 -35.58 10.54
N SER A 399 16.09 -34.68 10.28
CA SER A 399 16.95 -34.09 11.32
C SER A 399 16.18 -33.36 12.41
N LYS A 400 16.68 -33.48 13.66
CA LYS A 400 16.13 -32.80 14.84
C LYS A 400 17.24 -32.13 15.63
N VAL A 401 17.06 -30.87 16.04
CA VAL A 401 18.02 -30.11 16.83
C VAL A 401 17.35 -29.55 18.08
N GLN A 402 17.88 -29.91 19.25
CA GLN A 402 17.48 -29.36 20.53
C GLN A 402 18.52 -28.37 21.05
N ILE A 403 18.06 -27.28 21.67
CA ILE A 403 18.88 -26.42 22.55
C ILE A 403 18.38 -26.60 23.97
N THR A 404 19.29 -26.93 24.89
CA THR A 404 19.04 -27.04 26.33
C THR A 404 19.89 -25.98 27.05
N CYS A 405 19.27 -24.86 27.43
CA CYS A 405 19.97 -23.67 27.90
C CYS A 405 20.11 -23.63 29.44
N ASN A 406 21.32 -23.86 29.96
CA ASN A 406 21.64 -23.79 31.40
C ASN A 406 22.60 -22.63 31.72
N SER A 407 22.67 -21.63 30.84
CA SER A 407 23.49 -20.42 30.98
C SER A 407 22.66 -19.24 31.45
N GLY A 408 23.23 -18.36 32.28
CA GLY A 408 22.62 -17.09 32.68
C GLY A 408 22.47 -16.06 31.55
N TYR A 409 22.88 -16.41 30.32
CA TYR A 409 22.67 -15.63 29.10
C TYR A 409 21.80 -16.42 28.13
N ASN A 410 20.92 -15.72 27.42
CA ASN A 410 20.04 -16.30 26.40
C ASN A 410 20.83 -16.83 25.20
N VAL A 411 20.23 -17.79 24.48
CA VAL A 411 20.73 -18.33 23.21
C VAL A 411 19.69 -18.05 22.13
N ASN A 412 20.11 -17.49 21.01
CA ASN A 412 19.28 -17.25 19.83
C ASN A 412 19.48 -18.40 18.84
N LEU A 413 18.38 -19.04 18.43
CA LEU A 413 18.37 -19.98 17.32
C LEU A 413 17.81 -19.28 16.08
N TYR A 414 18.62 -19.22 15.02
CA TYR A 414 18.25 -18.72 13.70
C TYR A 414 18.12 -19.89 12.73
N TYR A 415 17.13 -19.85 11.84
CA TYR A 415 16.90 -20.91 10.87
C TYR A 415 16.27 -20.32 9.60
N PRO A 416 16.64 -20.79 8.39
CA PRO A 416 16.27 -20.13 7.14
C PRO A 416 14.76 -19.91 7.00
N ASN A 417 14.34 -18.71 6.61
CA ASN A 417 12.93 -18.45 6.38
C ASN A 417 12.50 -18.91 4.98
N THR A 418 12.11 -20.18 4.87
CA THR A 418 11.65 -20.79 3.62
C THR A 418 10.38 -20.14 3.06
N GLN A 419 9.55 -19.53 3.90
CA GLN A 419 8.27 -18.92 3.52
C GLN A 419 8.46 -17.65 2.65
N THR A 420 9.37 -16.75 3.06
CA THR A 420 9.72 -15.55 2.26
C THR A 420 10.92 -15.76 1.34
N GLY A 421 11.62 -16.90 1.45
CA GLY A 421 12.92 -17.14 0.82
C GLY A 421 14.06 -16.24 1.32
N ILE A 422 13.81 -15.32 2.25
CA ILE A 422 14.73 -14.24 2.63
C ILE A 422 14.94 -14.23 4.15
N GLY A 423 16.21 -14.31 4.56
CA GLY A 423 16.63 -14.17 5.96
C GLY A 423 16.35 -15.40 6.82
N TYR A 424 16.17 -15.18 8.12
CA TYR A 424 16.04 -16.23 9.14
C TYR A 424 14.84 -15.97 10.04
N ARG A 425 14.06 -17.01 10.33
CA ARG A 425 13.20 -17.04 11.53
C ARG A 425 14.08 -17.23 12.76
N LYS A 426 13.60 -16.75 13.91
CA LYS A 426 14.37 -16.69 15.16
C LYS A 426 13.52 -17.10 16.35
N LYS A 427 14.06 -17.92 17.25
CA LYS A 427 13.58 -18.10 18.63
C LYS A 427 14.70 -17.79 19.63
N THR A 428 14.32 -17.38 20.84
CA THR A 428 15.25 -17.05 21.92
C THR A 428 15.02 -17.99 23.10
N VAL A 429 16.02 -18.79 23.45
CA VAL A 429 15.99 -19.75 24.56
C VAL A 429 16.67 -19.12 25.77
N THR A 430 15.95 -19.02 26.89
CA THR A 430 16.44 -18.42 28.15
C THR A 430 16.92 -19.51 29.13
N ASN A 431 17.48 -19.10 30.27
CA ASN A 431 18.00 -20.03 31.27
C ASN A 431 16.91 -20.97 31.83
N GLY A 432 17.17 -22.28 31.81
CA GLY A 432 16.24 -23.33 32.23
C GLY A 432 15.27 -23.79 31.15
N GLN A 433 15.27 -23.19 29.96
CA GLN A 433 14.42 -23.60 28.84
C GLN A 433 15.09 -24.63 27.93
N THR A 434 14.23 -25.45 27.31
CA THR A 434 14.56 -26.34 26.20
C THR A 434 13.73 -25.91 24.99
N LEU A 435 14.34 -25.92 23.80
CA LEU A 435 13.67 -25.71 22.52
C LEU A 435 14.04 -26.84 21.58
N VAL A 436 13.05 -27.42 20.90
CA VAL A 436 13.23 -28.42 19.84
C VAL A 436 12.82 -27.82 18.50
N ALA A 437 13.73 -27.90 17.52
CA ALA A 437 13.45 -27.68 16.12
C ALA A 437 13.51 -29.04 15.38
N ILE A 438 12.56 -29.29 14.50
CA ILE A 438 12.56 -30.44 13.58
C ILE A 438 12.57 -29.96 12.14
N LEU A 439 13.17 -30.74 11.25
CA LEU A 439 13.10 -30.52 9.81
C LEU A 439 11.89 -31.27 9.25
N VAL A 440 11.10 -30.59 8.42
CA VAL A 440 9.93 -31.15 7.73
C VAL A 440 9.96 -30.80 6.24
N ASP A 441 8.85 -31.09 5.55
CA ASP A 441 8.64 -30.90 4.10
C ASP A 441 9.73 -31.60 3.28
N ASN A 442 9.85 -32.92 3.47
CA ASN A 442 10.87 -33.79 2.88
C ASN A 442 12.32 -33.32 3.03
N GLY A 443 12.60 -32.44 4.00
CA GLY A 443 13.92 -31.85 4.21
C GLY A 443 14.04 -30.39 3.76
N PHE A 444 12.96 -29.62 3.66
CA PHE A 444 13.00 -28.21 3.23
C PHE A 444 12.98 -27.22 4.40
N THR A 445 12.02 -27.35 5.31
CA THR A 445 11.64 -26.30 6.27
C THR A 445 11.89 -26.72 7.72
N TRP A 446 12.66 -25.93 8.47
CA TRP A 446 12.80 -26.09 9.93
C TRP A 446 11.63 -25.44 10.67
N ILE A 447 11.09 -26.11 11.67
CA ILE A 447 10.01 -25.61 12.53
C ILE A 447 10.23 -25.96 14.00
N THR A 448 9.72 -25.10 14.87
CA THR A 448 9.59 -25.30 16.32
C THR A 448 8.11 -25.29 16.70
N LYS A 449 7.75 -25.79 17.89
CA LYS A 449 6.34 -25.79 18.34
C LYS A 449 5.74 -24.38 18.35
N ASP A 450 6.51 -23.39 18.76
CA ASP A 450 6.12 -21.97 18.84
C ASP A 450 6.03 -21.30 17.46
N ASP A 451 6.29 -22.01 16.35
CA ASP A 451 6.02 -21.52 14.99
C ASP A 451 4.62 -21.87 14.48
N LEU A 452 4.00 -22.94 15.02
CA LEU A 452 2.75 -23.49 14.49
C LEU A 452 1.49 -22.87 15.11
N ILE A 453 1.65 -21.97 16.08
CA ILE A 453 0.55 -21.38 16.86
C ILE A 453 -0.41 -20.51 16.01
N HIS A 454 0.00 -20.12 14.81
CA HIS A 454 -0.79 -19.36 13.84
C HIS A 454 -1.31 -20.22 12.66
N ASN A 455 -1.01 -21.52 12.64
CA ASN A 455 -1.64 -22.48 11.74
C ASN A 455 -3.00 -22.99 12.27
N GLU A 456 -3.39 -22.61 13.50
CA GLU A 456 -4.67 -23.01 14.12
C GLU A 456 -5.90 -22.35 13.49
N TYR A 457 -5.73 -21.30 12.67
CA TYR A 457 -6.80 -20.51 12.07
C TYR A 457 -6.42 -19.95 10.68
N VAL A 458 -7.39 -19.42 9.94
CA VAL A 458 -7.20 -18.60 8.72
C VAL A 458 -8.13 -17.38 8.72
N PHE A 459 -8.09 -16.53 7.68
CA PHE A 459 -9.06 -15.43 7.54
C PHE A 459 -10.50 -15.96 7.45
N GLY A 460 -10.80 -16.82 6.47
CA GLY A 460 -12.12 -17.40 6.24
C GLY A 460 -12.05 -18.61 5.30
N HIS A 461 -13.16 -19.34 5.16
CA HIS A 461 -13.32 -20.44 4.20
C HIS A 461 -14.14 -20.00 2.97
N ASN A 462 -14.12 -20.84 1.93
CA ASN A 462 -14.98 -20.73 0.73
C ASN A 462 -14.82 -19.42 -0.06
N PHE A 463 -13.72 -18.68 0.16
CA PHE A 463 -13.36 -17.47 -0.60
C PHE A 463 -12.55 -17.81 -1.85
N TYR A 464 -13.18 -17.73 -3.01
CA TYR A 464 -12.47 -17.63 -4.28
C TYR A 464 -11.76 -16.28 -4.35
N THR A 465 -10.52 -16.22 -4.86
CA THR A 465 -9.74 -14.98 -4.84
C THR A 465 -9.12 -14.63 -6.19
N ALA A 466 -9.09 -13.34 -6.51
CA ALA A 466 -8.43 -12.79 -7.67
C ALA A 466 -7.72 -11.49 -7.30
N THR A 467 -6.68 -11.12 -8.05
CA THR A 467 -5.98 -9.84 -7.85
C THR A 467 -6.17 -8.98 -9.09
N LEU A 468 -6.72 -7.79 -8.88
CA LEU A 468 -6.91 -6.78 -9.92
C LEU A 468 -5.70 -5.84 -9.94
N ASP A 469 -5.18 -5.59 -11.14
CA ASP A 469 -4.12 -4.60 -11.33
C ASP A 469 -4.66 -3.17 -11.15
N ALA A 470 -3.77 -2.28 -10.71
CA ALA A 470 -4.13 -0.96 -10.21
C ALA A 470 -4.93 -0.13 -11.23
N GLU A 471 -4.54 -0.20 -12.50
CA GLU A 471 -5.13 0.54 -13.62
C GLU A 471 -6.57 0.14 -13.99
N TRP A 472 -7.09 -0.96 -13.43
CA TRP A 472 -8.49 -1.36 -13.60
C TRP A 472 -9.41 -0.80 -12.51
N ILE A 473 -8.85 -0.27 -11.42
CA ILE A 473 -9.61 0.23 -10.26
C ILE A 473 -9.91 1.71 -10.45
N MET A 474 -11.10 1.99 -10.99
CA MET A 474 -11.59 3.33 -11.36
C MET A 474 -13.08 3.48 -11.01
N PRO A 475 -13.59 4.71 -10.77
CA PRO A 475 -15.01 4.97 -10.58
C PRO A 475 -15.88 4.38 -11.71
N GLY A 476 -17.04 3.83 -11.32
CA GLY A 476 -17.99 3.18 -12.22
C GLY A 476 -17.63 1.75 -12.66
N MET A 477 -16.51 1.18 -12.23
CA MET A 477 -16.17 -0.21 -12.57
C MET A 477 -17.22 -1.22 -12.05
N THR A 478 -17.44 -2.29 -12.80
CA THR A 478 -18.33 -3.39 -12.38
C THR A 478 -17.61 -4.74 -12.46
N LEU A 479 -18.02 -5.69 -11.61
CA LEU A 479 -17.54 -7.08 -11.64
C LEU A 479 -18.69 -8.03 -11.97
N GLU A 480 -18.44 -8.95 -12.91
CA GLU A 480 -19.41 -9.95 -13.40
C GLU A 480 -18.83 -11.35 -13.14
N PHE A 481 -19.44 -12.11 -12.23
CA PHE A 481 -18.97 -13.41 -11.77
C PHE A 481 -19.78 -14.55 -12.39
N ILE A 482 -19.11 -15.47 -13.09
CA ILE A 482 -19.70 -16.56 -13.86
C ILE A 482 -19.18 -17.90 -13.35
N VAL A 483 -20.08 -18.82 -13.02
CA VAL A 483 -19.70 -20.22 -12.76
C VAL A 483 -19.53 -20.97 -14.08
N LYS A 484 -18.44 -21.72 -14.22
CA LYS A 484 -18.26 -22.69 -15.31
C LYS A 484 -19.00 -23.99 -14.96
N ASP A 485 -19.80 -24.49 -15.91
CA ASP A 485 -20.28 -25.88 -15.91
C ASP A 485 -19.61 -26.60 -17.08
N ASP A 486 -18.80 -27.62 -16.80
CA ASP A 486 -18.17 -28.48 -17.80
C ASP A 486 -19.20 -29.32 -18.58
N ASN A 487 -20.42 -29.46 -18.04
CA ASN A 487 -21.51 -30.16 -18.70
C ASN A 487 -22.28 -29.21 -19.62
N ASP A 488 -21.83 -29.10 -20.88
CA ASP A 488 -22.54 -28.44 -21.99
C ASP A 488 -23.87 -29.16 -22.32
N SER A 489 -24.80 -29.13 -21.38
CA SER A 489 -26.12 -29.73 -21.45
C SER A 489 -27.14 -28.63 -21.75
N ILE A 490 -27.86 -28.82 -22.86
CA ILE A 490 -28.64 -27.81 -23.59
C ILE A 490 -29.83 -27.20 -22.78
N ASN A 491 -29.99 -27.56 -21.51
CA ASN A 491 -31.07 -27.09 -20.63
C ASN A 491 -30.59 -26.42 -19.33
N ASN A 492 -29.29 -26.40 -19.02
CA ASN A 492 -28.80 -25.74 -17.80
C ASN A 492 -28.85 -24.21 -17.94
N LYS A 493 -29.22 -23.53 -16.84
CA LYS A 493 -29.09 -22.08 -16.71
C LYS A 493 -27.61 -21.72 -16.51
N GLN A 494 -27.21 -20.53 -16.94
CA GLN A 494 -25.91 -19.99 -16.55
C GLN A 494 -26.04 -19.32 -15.17
N VAL A 495 -25.23 -19.74 -14.20
CA VAL A 495 -25.15 -19.13 -12.87
C VAL A 495 -24.24 -17.90 -12.95
N LEU A 496 -24.78 -16.74 -12.60
CA LEU A 496 -24.21 -15.42 -12.83
C LEU A 496 -24.56 -14.46 -11.69
N GLY A 497 -23.61 -13.64 -11.23
CA GLY A 497 -23.85 -12.54 -10.31
C GLY A 497 -23.06 -11.29 -10.70
N ILE A 498 -23.67 -10.11 -10.58
CA ILE A 498 -23.06 -8.81 -10.90
C ILE A 498 -22.93 -7.96 -9.65
N LEU A 499 -21.82 -7.22 -9.55
CA LEU A 499 -21.59 -6.15 -8.59
C LEU A 499 -21.28 -4.88 -9.37
N ASP A 500 -22.23 -3.96 -9.45
CA ASP A 500 -22.22 -2.76 -10.31
C ASP A 500 -22.19 -1.42 -9.57
N ASP A 501 -22.40 -1.41 -8.26
CA ASP A 501 -22.37 -0.23 -7.38
C ASP A 501 -21.08 -0.18 -6.52
N ILE A 502 -19.93 -0.46 -7.14
CA ILE A 502 -18.63 -0.48 -6.45
C ILE A 502 -18.17 0.94 -6.11
N ASN A 503 -18.12 1.27 -4.82
CA ASN A 503 -17.59 2.55 -4.35
C ASN A 503 -16.06 2.63 -4.53
N VAL A 504 -15.63 3.28 -5.63
CA VAL A 504 -14.24 3.64 -5.90
C VAL A 504 -14.09 5.15 -5.85
N GLY A 505 -13.15 5.62 -5.03
CA GLY A 505 -12.85 7.01 -4.78
C GLY A 505 -11.71 7.58 -5.63
N GLY A 506 -11.07 8.64 -5.13
CA GLY A 506 -10.16 9.47 -5.92
C GLY A 506 -8.75 8.93 -6.13
N VAL A 507 -8.08 9.41 -7.18
CA VAL A 507 -6.63 9.20 -7.36
C VAL A 507 -5.88 10.12 -6.39
N THR A 508 -5.14 9.52 -5.45
CA THR A 508 -4.56 10.22 -4.31
C THR A 508 -3.04 10.04 -4.24
N GLU A 509 -2.32 11.13 -3.93
CA GLU A 509 -0.86 11.15 -3.83
C GLU A 509 -0.43 11.67 -2.46
N LEU A 510 0.41 10.90 -1.76
CA LEU A 510 1.06 11.28 -0.50
C LEU A 510 2.55 11.48 -0.77
N MET A 511 3.10 12.63 -0.38
CA MET A 511 4.49 12.98 -0.60
C MET A 511 5.19 13.29 0.74
N ILE A 512 6.21 12.52 1.09
CA ILE A 512 6.98 12.67 2.33
C ILE A 512 8.42 13.03 1.99
N THR A 513 8.86 14.24 2.34
CA THR A 513 10.29 14.60 2.28
C THR A 513 10.96 14.26 3.61
N THR A 514 12.26 13.93 3.59
CA THR A 514 12.97 13.42 4.76
C THR A 514 14.31 14.14 5.00
N LEU A 515 14.47 14.74 6.18
CA LEU A 515 15.66 15.53 6.56
C LEU A 515 16.21 15.10 7.94
N ASP A 516 17.53 14.91 8.08
CA ASP A 516 18.20 14.77 9.40
C ASP A 516 19.05 16.02 9.67
N VAL A 517 18.63 16.83 10.65
CA VAL A 517 19.23 18.13 10.98
C VAL A 517 19.80 18.19 12.39
N GLY A 518 21.06 18.62 12.47
CA GLY A 518 21.75 18.99 13.70
C GLY A 518 21.87 20.51 13.83
N MET A 519 21.41 21.06 14.96
CA MET A 519 21.35 22.50 15.23
C MET A 519 22.33 22.86 16.36
N LEU A 520 23.41 23.57 16.05
CA LEU A 520 24.57 23.77 16.95
C LEU A 520 25.23 22.45 17.43
N THR A 521 24.95 21.34 16.74
CA THR A 521 25.48 20.00 16.98
C THR A 521 25.39 19.17 15.71
N GLU A 522 26.19 18.10 15.56
CA GLU A 522 26.08 17.20 14.41
C GLU A 522 24.67 16.58 14.29
N PRO A 523 24.21 16.19 13.09
CA PRO A 523 22.98 15.43 12.88
C PRO A 523 22.90 14.14 13.72
N ARG A 524 21.71 13.53 13.75
CA ARG A 524 21.47 12.33 14.56
C ARG A 524 21.90 11.05 13.83
N ASN A 525 21.84 11.05 12.50
CA ASN A 525 22.13 9.91 11.63
C ASN A 525 21.36 8.65 12.05
N LYS A 526 20.06 8.82 12.31
CA LYS A 526 19.13 7.77 12.79
C LYS A 526 17.77 7.81 12.08
N PHE A 527 17.71 8.33 10.87
CA PHE A 527 16.48 8.34 10.08
C PHE A 527 16.40 7.02 9.30
N LEU A 528 15.82 5.98 9.89
CA LEU A 528 15.77 4.66 9.25
C LEU A 528 14.88 4.69 8.01
N PHE A 529 13.68 5.28 8.12
CA PHE A 529 12.73 5.43 7.02
C PHE A 529 13.41 6.04 5.78
N ALA A 530 13.94 7.26 5.91
CA ALA A 530 14.64 8.00 4.85
C ALA A 530 15.73 7.22 4.09
N ASN A 531 16.32 6.18 4.69
CA ASN A 531 17.44 5.42 4.14
C ASN A 531 17.08 3.97 3.76
N GLN A 532 15.82 3.54 3.91
CA GLN A 532 15.41 2.15 3.70
C GLN A 532 14.10 2.08 2.93
N GLN A 533 14.21 1.88 1.61
CA GLN A 533 13.07 1.81 0.68
C GLN A 533 12.03 0.75 1.06
N GLU A 534 12.45 -0.32 1.73
CA GLU A 534 11.58 -1.36 2.31
C GLU A 534 10.55 -0.77 3.29
N LEU A 535 10.97 0.18 4.13
CA LEU A 535 10.06 0.86 5.07
C LEU A 535 9.09 1.82 4.36
N HIS A 536 9.43 2.30 3.15
CA HIS A 536 8.50 3.06 2.33
C HIS A 536 7.36 2.16 1.82
N ARG A 537 7.69 0.92 1.40
CA ARG A 537 6.73 -0.11 1.00
C ARG A 537 5.82 -0.48 2.16
N GLU A 538 6.40 -0.83 3.31
CA GLU A 538 5.62 -1.21 4.49
C GLU A 538 4.65 -0.09 4.95
N TYR A 539 5.04 1.18 4.87
CA TYR A 539 4.12 2.28 5.15
C TYR A 539 3.05 2.47 4.06
N TYR A 540 3.39 2.27 2.78
CA TYR A 540 2.39 2.32 1.69
C TYR A 540 1.25 1.31 1.91
N GLU A 541 1.54 0.08 2.36
CA GLU A 541 0.52 -0.91 2.70
C GLU A 541 -0.43 -0.45 3.83
N THR A 542 -0.04 0.50 4.71
CA THR A 542 -0.95 1.08 5.72
C THR A 542 -1.64 2.38 5.28
N THR A 543 -1.15 3.07 4.24
CA THR A 543 -1.77 4.29 3.70
C THR A 543 -2.96 4.00 2.78
N LEU A 544 -3.84 4.98 2.59
CA LEU A 544 -4.99 4.91 1.66
C LEU A 544 -4.70 5.62 0.31
N ALA A 545 -3.43 5.87 -0.01
CA ALA A 545 -3.02 6.58 -1.23
C ALA A 545 -2.92 5.65 -2.45
N SER A 546 -3.16 6.17 -3.66
CA SER A 546 -2.80 5.52 -4.94
C SER A 546 -1.28 5.54 -5.17
N ARG A 547 -0.60 6.58 -4.67
CA ARG A 547 0.85 6.78 -4.81
C ARG A 547 1.45 7.35 -3.52
N LEU A 548 2.53 6.72 -3.04
CA LEU A 548 3.44 7.27 -2.03
C LEU A 548 4.77 7.69 -2.69
N ILE A 549 5.18 8.94 -2.48
CA ILE A 549 6.48 9.46 -2.90
C ILE A 549 7.30 9.75 -1.64
N VAL A 550 8.50 9.20 -1.52
CA VAL A 550 9.42 9.51 -0.42
C VAL A 550 10.69 10.12 -0.97
N VAL A 551 11.07 11.31 -0.48
CA VAL A 551 12.18 12.12 -1.03
C VAL A 551 13.27 12.34 0.01
N GLN A 552 14.51 11.97 -0.32
CA GLN A 552 15.67 12.29 0.51
C GLN A 552 16.07 13.76 0.32
N TYR A 553 16.22 14.47 1.43
CA TYR A 553 17.02 15.68 1.54
C TYR A 553 18.36 15.38 2.22
N GLU A 554 19.41 16.09 1.82
CA GLU A 554 20.76 15.91 2.36
C GLU A 554 20.86 16.31 3.85
N SER A 555 21.49 15.48 4.69
CA SER A 555 21.65 15.77 6.12
C SER A 555 22.45 17.06 6.38
N MET A 556 21.91 17.91 7.27
CA MET A 556 22.39 19.27 7.51
C MET A 556 22.96 19.46 8.92
N PHE A 557 24.23 19.86 9.02
CA PHE A 557 24.77 20.46 10.23
C PHE A 557 24.67 21.99 10.12
N LEU A 558 23.83 22.58 10.96
CA LEU A 558 23.72 24.03 11.14
C LEU A 558 24.64 24.46 12.29
N GLU A 559 25.89 24.81 11.94
CA GLU A 559 26.87 25.36 12.89
C GLU A 559 26.40 26.68 13.51
N GLU A 560 25.69 27.50 12.76
CA GLU A 560 25.15 28.79 13.18
C GLU A 560 23.63 28.80 13.05
N ILE A 561 22.96 29.56 13.92
CA ILE A 561 21.51 29.73 13.93
C ILE A 561 21.18 31.22 14.08
N MET A 562 20.41 31.76 13.14
CA MET A 562 19.69 33.03 13.27
C MET A 562 18.20 32.72 13.47
N LEU A 563 17.62 33.18 14.58
CA LEU A 563 16.18 33.12 14.87
C LEU A 563 15.44 34.31 14.23
N PRO A 564 14.11 34.21 14.00
CA PRO A 564 13.33 35.28 13.35
C PRO A 564 13.31 36.59 14.14
N ASP A 565 13.51 36.57 15.46
CA ASP A 565 13.61 37.75 16.33
C ASP A 565 14.97 38.49 16.20
N GLY A 566 15.95 37.91 15.49
CA GLY A 566 17.32 38.41 15.40
C GLY A 566 18.28 37.84 16.45
N THR A 567 17.85 36.88 17.28
CA THR A 567 18.75 36.16 18.19
C THR A 567 19.70 35.26 17.38
N PHE A 568 21.01 35.46 17.55
CA PHE A 568 22.04 34.73 16.83
C PHE A 568 22.88 33.84 17.75
N TYR A 569 22.99 32.56 17.39
CA TYR A 569 23.88 31.57 18.00
C TYR A 569 25.01 31.22 17.03
N SER A 570 26.25 31.50 17.42
CA SER A 570 27.46 31.25 16.63
C SER A 570 27.92 29.79 16.67
N SER A 571 28.81 29.39 15.73
CA SER A 571 29.49 28.08 15.78
C SER A 571 30.13 27.80 17.14
N GLY A 572 29.93 26.57 17.62
CA GLY A 572 30.31 26.13 18.97
C GLY A 572 29.44 26.68 20.12
N GLY A 573 28.38 27.44 19.81
CA GLY A 573 27.44 27.98 20.79
C GLY A 573 26.36 26.99 21.25
N ILE A 574 25.43 27.49 22.07
CA ILE A 574 24.26 26.76 22.57
C ILE A 574 23.05 27.71 22.56
N SER A 575 21.84 27.17 22.46
CA SER A 575 20.61 27.96 22.63
C SER A 575 20.44 28.45 24.07
N ASN A 576 19.88 29.66 24.22
CA ASN A 576 19.52 30.28 25.49
C ASN A 576 18.26 29.67 26.13
N THR A 577 17.61 28.70 25.48
CA THR A 577 16.37 28.07 25.96
C THR A 577 16.57 26.61 26.37
N ASP A 578 15.60 26.06 27.09
CA ASP A 578 15.55 24.64 27.45
C ASP A 578 14.91 23.81 26.34
N GLY A 579 15.69 22.90 25.76
CA GLY A 579 15.18 21.91 24.81
C GLY A 579 14.60 20.68 25.52
N SER A 580 13.62 20.04 24.89
CA SER A 580 13.10 18.71 25.27
C SER A 580 12.63 17.97 24.01
N TRP A 581 11.95 16.83 24.17
CA TRP A 581 11.34 16.10 23.06
C TRP A 581 10.38 16.98 22.24
N HIS A 582 9.53 17.77 22.94
CA HIS A 582 8.53 18.66 22.33
C HIS A 582 8.86 20.16 22.39
N THR A 583 9.93 20.59 23.08
CA THR A 583 10.23 22.03 23.30
C THR A 583 11.64 22.45 22.85
N GLY A 584 11.82 23.75 22.65
CA GLY A 584 13.06 24.40 22.26
C GLY A 584 12.83 25.45 21.16
N ASP A 585 13.51 26.59 21.24
CA ASP A 585 13.44 27.63 20.22
C ASP A 585 13.88 27.13 18.83
N MET A 586 14.99 26.41 18.74
CA MET A 586 15.50 25.87 17.48
C MET A 586 14.58 24.77 16.92
N ARG A 587 13.97 23.92 17.77
CA ARG A 587 12.94 22.96 17.33
C ARG A 587 11.79 23.67 16.61
N GLN A 588 11.30 24.76 17.21
CA GLN A 588 10.12 25.46 16.72
C GLN A 588 10.42 26.35 15.50
N PHE A 589 11.39 27.26 15.62
CA PHE A 589 11.67 28.23 14.56
C PHE A 589 12.56 27.69 13.45
N ILE A 590 13.42 26.71 13.72
CA ILE A 590 14.34 26.18 12.72
C ILE A 590 13.82 24.87 12.12
N ALA A 591 13.76 23.77 12.90
CA ALA A 591 13.39 22.47 12.36
C ALA A 591 11.97 22.45 11.74
N LYS A 592 10.98 23.01 12.46
CA LYS A 592 9.60 23.18 11.96
C LYS A 592 9.46 24.36 10.97
N ILE A 593 9.44 25.60 11.47
CA ILE A 593 8.97 26.77 10.69
C ILE A 593 9.93 27.18 9.55
N LEU A 594 11.24 27.02 9.71
CA LEU A 594 12.21 27.39 8.67
C LEU A 594 12.46 26.27 7.65
N LEU A 595 12.81 25.08 8.12
CA LEU A 595 13.28 24.00 7.25
C LEU A 595 12.11 23.21 6.67
N SER A 596 11.21 22.68 7.51
CA SER A 596 10.11 21.84 7.05
C SER A 596 9.11 22.62 6.21
N HIS A 597 8.54 23.71 6.76
CA HIS A 597 7.72 24.62 5.98
C HIS A 597 8.49 25.36 4.88
N GLY A 598 9.82 25.44 4.95
CA GLY A 598 10.65 25.94 3.86
C GLY A 598 10.65 25.01 2.65
N ILE A 599 10.73 23.69 2.88
CA ILE A 599 10.57 22.67 1.84
C ILE A 599 9.15 22.70 1.27
N ASP A 600 8.12 22.74 2.12
CA ASP A 600 6.73 22.77 1.67
C ASP A 600 6.43 24.01 0.81
N LEU A 601 6.73 25.20 1.32
CA LEU A 601 6.41 26.48 0.66
C LEU A 601 7.23 26.70 -0.62
N ALA A 602 8.46 26.20 -0.69
CA ALA A 602 9.24 26.20 -1.92
C ALA A 602 8.65 25.26 -2.99
N ASN A 603 8.05 24.14 -2.59
CA ASN A 603 7.33 23.23 -3.49
C ASN A 603 5.92 23.72 -3.87
N TYR A 604 5.36 24.71 -3.16
CA TYR A 604 4.15 25.45 -3.57
C TYR A 604 4.44 26.73 -4.38
N GLY A 605 5.71 27.15 -4.52
CA GLY A 605 6.10 28.35 -5.26
C GLY A 605 5.89 29.67 -4.50
N VAL A 606 5.80 29.62 -3.17
CA VAL A 606 5.61 30.80 -2.33
C VAL A 606 6.98 31.37 -1.94
N SER A 607 7.39 32.52 -2.45
CA SER A 607 8.73 33.09 -2.19
C SER A 607 8.94 33.72 -0.79
N SER A 608 7.87 33.99 -0.02
CA SER A 608 7.95 34.67 1.28
C SER A 608 6.79 34.35 2.22
N SER A 609 7.04 34.27 3.52
CA SER A 609 5.99 34.03 4.54
C SER A 609 6.38 34.50 5.95
N LEU A 610 5.58 34.14 6.97
CA LEU A 610 5.86 34.40 8.39
C LEU A 610 7.10 33.64 8.87
N GLY A 611 7.90 34.29 9.73
CA GLY A 611 9.08 33.69 10.35
C GLY A 611 8.81 33.03 11.71
N SER A 612 7.76 33.47 12.41
CA SER A 612 7.39 33.04 13.77
C SER A 612 6.13 32.18 13.84
N SER A 613 5.46 31.93 12.71
CA SER A 613 4.18 31.20 12.64
C SER A 613 4.16 30.06 11.62
N GLU A 614 3.43 29.01 11.95
CA GLU A 614 3.10 27.86 11.10
C GLU A 614 1.93 28.15 10.15
N SER A 615 1.18 29.24 10.38
CA SER A 615 -0.08 29.57 9.67
C SER A 615 0.08 30.02 8.21
N SER A 616 1.26 29.85 7.61
CA SER A 616 1.54 30.21 6.22
C SER A 616 1.55 29.02 5.26
N ASN A 617 1.62 27.77 5.75
CA ASN A 617 1.51 26.60 4.87
C ASN A 617 0.08 26.48 4.32
N PRO A 618 -0.14 26.50 2.99
CA PRO A 618 -1.47 26.32 2.42
C PRO A 618 -1.93 24.84 2.43
N PHE A 619 -1.00 23.89 2.68
CA PHE A 619 -1.23 22.45 2.87
C PHE A 619 -2.27 21.82 1.92
N THR A 620 -2.24 22.26 0.66
CA THR A 620 -3.28 21.99 -0.35
C THR A 620 -3.11 20.63 -1.00
N CYS A 621 -1.86 20.15 -1.08
CA CYS A 621 -1.51 18.78 -1.42
C CYS A 621 -1.11 18.02 -0.13
N ALA A 622 -1.14 16.68 -0.15
CA ALA A 622 -0.60 15.88 0.96
C ALA A 622 0.94 15.83 0.93
N LEU A 623 1.59 16.99 1.04
CA LEU A 623 3.04 17.14 1.19
C LEU A 623 3.39 17.28 2.67
N LEU A 624 4.25 16.39 3.16
CA LEU A 624 4.73 16.33 4.53
C LEU A 624 6.27 16.41 4.56
N ALA A 625 6.82 17.41 5.22
CA ALA A 625 8.22 17.50 5.59
C ALA A 625 8.49 16.80 6.93
N ALA A 626 8.95 15.55 6.85
CA ALA A 626 9.36 14.75 7.99
C ALA A 626 10.84 14.97 8.32
N HIS A 627 11.14 15.20 9.60
CA HIS A 627 12.50 15.47 10.04
C HIS A 627 12.89 14.77 11.35
N ASN A 628 14.11 14.27 11.35
CA ASN A 628 14.91 14.06 12.55
C ASN A 628 15.53 15.40 12.95
N ALA A 629 15.29 15.90 14.16
CA ALA A 629 15.95 17.10 14.66
C ALA A 629 16.65 16.88 16.00
N VAL A 630 17.86 17.44 16.13
CA VAL A 630 18.65 17.43 17.36
C VAL A 630 19.35 18.77 17.55
N GLY A 631 19.25 19.36 18.75
CA GLY A 631 19.79 20.69 19.04
C GLY A 631 20.68 20.73 20.28
N MET A 632 21.60 21.70 20.34
CA MET A 632 22.38 22.00 21.55
C MET A 632 21.79 23.19 22.32
N TYR A 633 21.29 22.92 23.52
CA TYR A 633 20.57 23.87 24.38
C TYR A 633 21.34 24.09 25.69
N GLN A 634 20.96 25.09 26.49
CA GLN A 634 21.57 25.34 27.81
C GLN A 634 21.46 24.11 28.75
N ASN A 635 20.43 23.29 28.58
CA ASN A 635 20.20 22.05 29.31
C ASN A 635 20.78 20.79 28.60
N GLY A 636 21.68 20.99 27.62
CA GLY A 636 22.45 19.95 26.91
C GLY A 636 21.96 19.65 25.49
N ARG A 637 22.51 18.59 24.87
CA ARG A 637 22.05 18.10 23.56
C ARG A 637 20.68 17.41 23.70
N LYS A 638 19.69 17.81 22.91
CA LYS A 638 18.31 17.31 22.97
C LYS A 638 17.86 16.82 21.59
N VAL A 639 17.30 15.62 21.57
CA VAL A 639 16.57 15.07 20.42
C VAL A 639 15.11 15.55 20.51
N HIS A 640 14.52 15.82 19.36
CA HIS A 640 13.12 16.22 19.23
C HIS A 640 12.31 15.12 18.55
N GLY A 641 11.03 15.00 18.90
CA GLY A 641 10.12 13.99 18.35
C GLY A 641 8.71 14.18 18.88
N GLY A 642 7.84 13.20 18.61
CA GLY A 642 6.47 13.16 19.11
C GLY A 642 5.64 14.40 18.79
N SER A 643 5.72 14.91 17.55
CA SER A 643 4.77 15.93 17.08
C SER A 643 4.68 16.05 15.56
N GLY A 644 3.47 15.95 15.01
CA GLY A 644 3.15 16.28 13.62
C GLY A 644 1.98 17.25 13.44
N GLY A 645 1.60 17.50 12.19
CA GLY A 645 0.49 18.37 11.77
C GLY A 645 0.91 19.46 10.79
N ASN A 646 -0.04 19.93 9.97
CA ASN A 646 0.13 21.05 9.03
C ASN A 646 1.37 20.93 8.11
N GLY A 647 1.58 19.74 7.53
CA GLY A 647 2.71 19.42 6.65
C GLY A 647 4.02 19.07 7.36
N MET A 648 4.07 18.98 8.69
CA MET A 648 5.31 18.71 9.43
C MET A 648 5.25 17.40 10.20
N VAL A 649 6.40 16.70 10.30
CA VAL A 649 6.56 15.51 11.16
C VAL A 649 7.89 15.59 11.91
N THR A 650 7.88 15.75 13.23
CA THR A 650 9.10 15.77 14.07
C THR A 650 9.27 14.39 14.72
N LEU A 651 10.39 13.70 14.47
CA LEU A 651 10.55 12.28 14.82
C LEU A 651 11.83 11.96 15.62
N ASP A 652 11.68 11.20 16.71
CA ASP A 652 12.75 10.44 17.37
C ASP A 652 12.77 8.99 16.84
N SER A 653 11.63 8.31 16.73
CA SER A 653 11.49 7.04 16.00
C SER A 653 10.84 7.24 14.63
N SER A 654 11.57 6.93 13.56
CA SER A 654 11.02 6.92 12.19
C SER A 654 10.33 5.60 11.80
N ILE A 655 10.04 4.74 12.79
CA ILE A 655 9.33 3.46 12.65
C ILE A 655 8.39 3.27 13.85
N GLY A 656 7.47 2.32 13.76
CA GLY A 656 6.52 2.01 14.82
C GLY A 656 5.46 3.09 15.00
N ASN A 657 4.98 3.23 16.24
CA ASN A 657 3.81 4.08 16.48
C ASN A 657 4.07 5.57 16.32
N GLU A 658 5.23 6.10 16.71
CA GLU A 658 5.53 7.54 16.62
C GLU A 658 5.36 8.04 15.17
N PHE A 659 6.00 7.36 14.20
CA PHE A 659 5.84 7.68 12.79
C PHE A 659 4.37 7.62 12.32
N SER A 660 3.64 6.57 12.72
CA SER A 660 2.24 6.35 12.36
C SER A 660 1.32 7.44 12.95
N HIS A 661 1.62 7.87 14.18
CA HIS A 661 0.88 8.85 14.97
C HIS A 661 1.12 10.29 14.50
N GLU A 662 2.38 10.69 14.31
CA GLU A 662 2.70 12.05 13.86
C GLU A 662 2.28 12.31 12.41
N ILE A 663 2.22 11.27 11.57
CA ILE A 663 1.58 11.37 10.26
C ILE A 663 0.05 11.33 10.38
N GLY A 664 -0.51 10.58 11.32
CA GLY A 664 -1.95 10.63 11.67
C GLY A 664 -2.45 12.06 11.98
N HIS A 665 -1.67 12.83 12.74
CA HIS A 665 -1.94 14.26 12.97
C HIS A 665 -1.91 15.12 11.70
N ASN A 666 -1.11 14.76 10.69
CA ASN A 666 -1.15 15.44 9.40
C ASN A 666 -2.42 15.11 8.61
N TYR A 667 -3.00 13.92 8.78
CA TYR A 667 -4.31 13.55 8.25
C TYR A 667 -5.50 14.17 9.01
N ASN A 668 -5.24 15.15 9.90
CA ASN A 668 -6.24 15.80 10.77
C ASN A 668 -6.89 14.85 11.80
N LEU A 669 -6.21 13.77 12.19
CA LEU A 669 -6.64 12.93 13.32
C LEU A 669 -6.24 13.55 14.67
N GLY A 670 -7.15 13.50 15.64
CA GLY A 670 -6.86 13.75 17.04
C GLY A 670 -6.29 12.51 17.74
N HIS A 671 -6.16 12.54 19.08
CA HIS A 671 -5.93 11.33 19.88
C HIS A 671 -7.25 10.59 20.14
N TYR A 672 -7.18 9.27 20.32
CA TYR A 672 -8.33 8.41 20.68
C TYR A 672 -9.56 8.67 19.79
N VAL A 673 -9.35 8.62 18.48
CA VAL A 673 -10.36 8.91 17.45
C VAL A 673 -11.61 8.06 17.70
N ASP A 674 -12.72 8.76 17.99
CA ASP A 674 -14.04 8.23 18.36
C ASP A 674 -14.05 7.17 19.49
N GLY A 675 -13.13 7.33 20.46
CA GLY A 675 -13.07 6.53 21.68
C GLY A 675 -12.83 5.04 21.40
N PHE A 676 -13.38 4.16 22.25
CA PHE A 676 -13.21 2.71 22.13
C PHE A 676 -13.62 2.18 20.75
N ASN A 677 -14.81 2.57 20.28
CA ASN A 677 -15.37 2.14 18.99
C ASN A 677 -14.44 2.44 17.81
N GLY A 678 -13.87 3.65 17.77
CA GLY A 678 -13.00 4.06 16.66
C GLY A 678 -11.51 3.73 16.82
N SER A 679 -11.04 3.39 18.03
CA SER A 679 -9.61 3.28 18.35
C SER A 679 -9.10 1.90 18.79
N VAL A 680 -9.98 0.92 18.99
CA VAL A 680 -9.63 -0.48 19.30
C VAL A 680 -9.96 -1.35 18.10
N HIS A 681 -9.07 -2.26 17.71
CA HIS A 681 -9.33 -3.25 16.65
C HIS A 681 -10.26 -4.36 17.16
N ARG A 682 -11.15 -4.88 16.30
CA ARG A 682 -12.32 -5.68 16.69
C ARG A 682 -12.39 -7.04 15.95
N PRO A 683 -13.14 -8.05 16.45
CA PRO A 683 -13.50 -9.28 15.73
C PRO A 683 -14.38 -9.01 14.50
N SER A 684 -14.49 -9.97 13.57
CA SER A 684 -15.17 -9.80 12.26
C SER A 684 -16.65 -9.40 12.33
N ASN A 685 -17.32 -9.72 13.43
CA ASN A 685 -18.77 -9.57 13.63
C ASN A 685 -19.15 -8.25 14.30
N GLU A 686 -18.23 -7.28 14.38
CA GLU A 686 -18.40 -5.98 15.02
C GLU A 686 -17.86 -4.86 14.11
N ILE A 687 -18.33 -3.62 14.33
CA ILE A 687 -17.79 -2.41 13.69
C ILE A 687 -16.28 -2.30 13.89
N ASN A 688 -15.61 -1.51 13.05
CA ASN A 688 -14.20 -1.15 13.17
C ASN A 688 -13.26 -2.39 13.17
N SER A 689 -13.65 -3.39 12.39
CA SER A 689 -12.96 -4.66 12.20
C SER A 689 -12.41 -4.80 10.78
N SER A 690 -11.15 -5.22 10.66
CA SER A 690 -10.51 -5.62 9.40
C SER A 690 -9.15 -6.27 9.69
N TRP A 691 -8.59 -7.00 8.72
CA TRP A 691 -7.16 -7.32 8.69
C TRP A 691 -6.45 -6.46 7.64
N GLY A 692 -5.16 -6.18 7.83
CA GLY A 692 -4.32 -5.56 6.80
C GLY A 692 -4.03 -6.51 5.64
N TRP A 693 -3.53 -6.00 4.51
CA TRP A 693 -3.00 -6.81 3.41
C TRP A 693 -1.66 -6.22 2.93
N ASP A 694 -0.64 -7.06 2.77
CA ASP A 694 0.58 -6.68 2.05
C ASP A 694 0.44 -7.11 0.59
N SER A 695 0.25 -6.14 -0.30
CA SER A 695 -0.09 -6.34 -1.71
C SER A 695 1.07 -6.88 -2.56
N ILE A 696 2.29 -6.96 -2.00
CA ILE A 696 3.49 -7.48 -2.68
C ILE A 696 3.83 -8.88 -2.19
N LEU A 697 3.75 -9.13 -0.89
CA LEU A 697 3.91 -10.47 -0.29
C LEU A 697 2.67 -11.35 -0.46
N ASN A 698 1.51 -10.74 -0.78
CA ASN A 698 0.19 -11.37 -0.83
C ASN A 698 -0.15 -12.14 0.46
N VAL A 699 -0.03 -11.46 1.60
CA VAL A 699 -0.39 -12.00 2.92
C VAL A 699 -1.28 -11.02 3.68
N PHE A 700 -2.18 -11.56 4.51
CA PHE A 700 -2.94 -10.73 5.44
C PHE A 700 -2.14 -10.40 6.70
N ILE A 701 -2.46 -9.28 7.34
CA ILE A 701 -1.84 -8.81 8.58
C ILE A 701 -2.93 -8.77 9.66
N PRO A 702 -2.99 -9.76 10.58
CA PRO A 702 -4.05 -9.81 11.59
C PRO A 702 -4.06 -8.59 12.52
N ASN A 703 -5.26 -8.15 12.89
CA ASN A 703 -5.45 -6.96 13.74
C ASN A 703 -5.26 -7.23 15.25
N PHE A 704 -4.56 -8.30 15.60
CA PHE A 704 -4.23 -8.72 16.96
C PHE A 704 -2.76 -9.13 17.08
N SER A 705 -2.27 -9.15 18.31
CA SER A 705 -0.90 -9.50 18.65
C SER A 705 -0.52 -10.90 18.17
N SER A 706 0.63 -11.01 17.50
CA SER A 706 1.31 -12.30 17.24
C SER A 706 1.71 -13.05 18.53
N SER A 707 1.75 -12.38 19.69
CA SER A 707 2.01 -13.02 20.97
C SER A 707 0.71 -13.41 21.69
N SER A 708 0.62 -14.66 22.14
CA SER A 708 -0.50 -15.16 22.95
C SER A 708 -0.43 -14.61 24.39
N SER A 709 -0.91 -13.38 24.61
CA SER A 709 -0.91 -12.72 25.93
C SER A 709 -2.11 -13.08 26.81
N GLY A 710 -3.22 -13.54 26.22
CA GLY A 710 -4.47 -13.87 26.90
C GLY A 710 -5.16 -12.67 27.58
N LYS A 711 -4.91 -11.44 27.11
CA LYS A 711 -5.42 -10.20 27.70
C LYS A 711 -6.44 -9.50 26.83
N ASP A 712 -7.43 -8.88 27.47
CA ASP A 712 -8.37 -7.97 26.82
C ASP A 712 -7.66 -6.69 26.34
N GLN A 713 -8.09 -6.13 25.22
CA GLN A 713 -7.66 -4.81 24.77
C GLN A 713 -8.69 -3.76 25.20
N CYS A 714 -8.36 -3.01 26.26
CA CYS A 714 -9.22 -1.96 26.80
C CYS A 714 -8.84 -0.55 26.34
N LEU A 715 -9.84 0.33 26.25
CA LEU A 715 -9.70 1.78 26.23
C LEU A 715 -10.82 2.36 27.11
N ASP A 716 -10.44 3.28 28.00
CA ASP A 716 -11.28 3.77 29.10
C ASP A 716 -11.91 2.62 29.90
N GLU A 717 -13.24 2.60 30.07
CA GLU A 717 -13.97 1.55 30.80
C GLU A 717 -14.41 0.36 29.93
N GLN A 718 -14.09 0.36 28.64
CA GLN A 718 -14.53 -0.66 27.66
C GLN A 718 -13.36 -1.56 27.24
N CYS A 719 -13.64 -2.84 26.97
CA CYS A 719 -12.64 -3.88 26.71
C CYS A 719 -13.08 -4.86 25.62
N GLN A 720 -12.21 -5.16 24.66
CA GLN A 720 -12.38 -6.26 23.71
C GLN A 720 -11.64 -7.51 24.17
N THR A 721 -12.30 -8.66 24.20
CA THR A 721 -11.69 -9.95 24.56
C THR A 721 -10.70 -10.45 23.48
N PRO A 722 -9.62 -11.16 23.84
CA PRO A 722 -8.61 -11.61 22.90
C PRO A 722 -9.13 -12.71 21.95
N PHE A 723 -8.72 -12.66 20.67
CA PHE A 723 -9.04 -13.69 19.68
C PHE A 723 -8.55 -15.07 20.15
N LEU A 724 -9.43 -16.08 20.07
CA LEU A 724 -9.24 -17.44 20.58
C LEU A 724 -8.86 -17.53 22.08
N ASN A 725 -9.17 -16.50 22.87
CA ASN A 725 -8.68 -16.30 24.24
C ASN A 725 -7.14 -16.24 24.36
N LYS A 726 -6.43 -16.03 23.23
CA LYS A 726 -4.96 -16.03 23.12
C LYS A 726 -4.42 -14.66 22.73
N TYR A 727 -4.92 -14.11 21.63
CA TYR A 727 -4.28 -13.01 20.91
C TYR A 727 -5.01 -11.68 21.18
N GLN A 728 -4.35 -10.78 21.92
CA GLN A 728 -4.90 -9.47 22.28
C GLN A 728 -5.04 -8.59 21.04
N TYR A 729 -6.22 -8.01 20.81
CA TYR A 729 -6.45 -7.09 19.71
C TYR A 729 -5.56 -5.84 19.78
N GLY A 730 -5.26 -5.28 18.62
CA GLY A 730 -4.48 -4.05 18.49
C GLY A 730 -5.25 -2.79 18.87
N LYS A 731 -4.54 -1.67 18.78
CA LYS A 731 -5.10 -0.31 18.87
C LYS A 731 -4.67 0.52 17.68
N ASP A 732 -5.49 1.50 17.36
CA ASP A 732 -5.16 2.56 16.42
C ASP A 732 -3.89 3.32 16.83
N SER A 733 -3.16 3.88 15.86
CA SER A 733 -1.94 4.63 16.15
C SER A 733 -2.18 5.85 17.04
N MET A 734 -3.35 6.48 16.93
CA MET A 734 -3.76 7.65 17.70
C MET A 734 -4.19 7.32 19.13
N ALA A 735 -4.24 6.04 19.50
CA ALA A 735 -4.63 5.56 20.82
C ALA A 735 -3.52 4.80 21.57
N GLY A 736 -2.27 4.92 21.11
CA GLY A 736 -1.12 4.22 21.68
C GLY A 736 -0.98 2.77 21.23
N GLY A 737 -1.39 2.47 20.00
CA GLY A 737 -1.11 1.19 19.35
C GLY A 737 0.37 0.92 19.09
N SER A 738 0.65 -0.23 18.48
CA SER A 738 1.97 -0.62 17.99
C SER A 738 1.84 -1.56 16.79
N PRO A 739 2.91 -1.77 16.01
CA PRO A 739 2.96 -2.89 15.08
C PRO A 739 2.77 -4.22 15.84
N GLN A 740 2.06 -5.18 15.24
CA GLN A 740 1.75 -6.49 15.83
C GLN A 740 2.46 -7.66 15.12
N TRP A 741 2.98 -7.44 13.91
CA TRP A 741 3.49 -8.44 12.97
C TRP A 741 4.80 -7.95 12.30
N THR A 742 5.05 -8.41 11.07
CA THR A 742 6.28 -8.14 10.29
C THR A 742 6.40 -6.73 9.75
N ASN A 743 5.28 -6.05 9.46
CA ASN A 743 5.27 -4.64 9.07
C ASN A 743 5.68 -3.76 10.27
N HIS A 744 6.59 -2.82 10.08
CA HIS A 744 7.15 -1.96 11.13
C HIS A 744 6.25 -0.77 11.53
N TYR A 745 5.05 -0.63 10.95
CA TYR A 745 4.11 0.46 11.22
C TYR A 745 2.85 -0.02 11.96
N THR A 746 2.19 0.91 12.67
CA THR A 746 0.96 0.58 13.39
C THR A 746 -0.20 0.61 12.41
N MET A 747 -0.98 -0.48 12.36
CA MET A 747 -2.18 -0.57 11.54
C MET A 747 -3.24 0.41 12.08
N TYR A 748 -3.60 1.42 11.28
CA TYR A 748 -4.77 2.27 11.53
C TYR A 748 -6.03 1.39 11.66
N THR A 749 -6.96 1.77 12.53
CA THR A 749 -8.28 1.14 12.55
C THR A 749 -9.09 1.54 11.32
N PRO A 750 -10.09 0.75 10.86
CA PRO A 750 -10.98 1.14 9.76
C PRO A 750 -11.54 2.56 9.85
N ASN A 751 -11.97 2.96 11.05
CA ASN A 751 -12.49 4.29 11.31
C ASN A 751 -11.45 5.41 11.08
N SER A 752 -10.20 5.20 11.49
CA SER A 752 -9.08 6.09 11.13
C SER A 752 -8.80 6.02 9.63
N ALA A 753 -8.79 4.83 9.03
CA ALA A 753 -8.50 4.61 7.62
C ALA A 753 -9.46 5.38 6.71
N LYS A 754 -10.78 5.33 6.95
CA LYS A 754 -11.78 6.12 6.22
C LYS A 754 -11.53 7.63 6.36
N LYS A 755 -11.21 8.11 7.57
CA LYS A 755 -10.88 9.53 7.81
C LYS A 755 -9.59 9.96 7.11
N ILE A 756 -8.61 9.07 6.95
CA ILE A 756 -7.39 9.29 6.17
C ILE A 756 -7.69 9.36 4.67
N GLN A 757 -8.53 8.46 4.15
CA GLN A 757 -8.99 8.48 2.76
C GLN A 757 -9.74 9.78 2.45
N ASP A 758 -10.72 10.14 3.27
CA ASP A 758 -11.47 11.41 3.21
C ASP A 758 -10.54 12.63 3.25
N PHE A 759 -9.44 12.58 4.01
CA PHE A 759 -8.44 13.63 4.06
C PHE A 759 -7.64 13.72 2.76
N LEU A 760 -7.25 12.58 2.17
CA LEU A 760 -6.40 12.50 0.98
C LEU A 760 -7.17 12.92 -0.28
N GLU A 761 -8.39 12.45 -0.47
CA GLU A 761 -9.26 12.83 -1.60
C GLU A 761 -9.57 14.34 -1.60
N LYS A 762 -9.60 14.96 -0.42
CA LYS A 762 -9.81 16.41 -0.27
C LYS A 762 -8.56 17.24 -0.62
N LYS A 763 -7.43 16.64 -1.00
CA LYS A 763 -6.21 17.32 -1.47
C LYS A 763 -6.12 17.41 -2.99
N ALA A 764 -5.32 18.36 -3.45
CA ALA A 764 -4.82 18.40 -4.82
C ALA A 764 -3.55 17.54 -4.96
N ILE A 765 -3.21 17.20 -6.20
CA ILE A 765 -1.93 16.59 -6.60
C ILE A 765 -1.23 17.51 -7.61
N TRP A 766 0.10 17.42 -7.72
CA TRP A 766 0.86 18.15 -8.75
C TRP A 766 0.76 17.42 -10.10
N ASP A 767 0.11 18.06 -11.06
CA ASP A 767 -0.23 17.46 -12.34
C ASP A 767 0.37 18.28 -13.51
N PRO A 768 1.38 17.77 -14.22
CA PRO A 768 1.99 18.47 -15.35
C PRO A 768 1.08 18.55 -16.58
N THR A 769 0.01 17.75 -16.65
CA THR A 769 -0.95 17.75 -17.77
C THR A 769 -2.03 18.82 -17.60
N SER A 770 -2.43 19.11 -16.36
CA SER A 770 -3.37 20.18 -16.00
C SER A 770 -2.89 21.56 -16.47
N SER A 771 -3.83 22.41 -16.94
CA SER A 771 -3.57 23.79 -17.33
C SER A 771 -3.05 24.64 -16.15
N THR A 772 -3.51 24.38 -14.93
CA THR A 772 -3.08 25.07 -13.69
C THR A 772 -1.79 24.49 -13.11
N GLY A 773 -1.46 23.24 -13.43
CA GLY A 773 -0.39 22.47 -12.79
C GLY A 773 -0.84 21.62 -11.59
N PHE A 774 -2.14 21.64 -11.28
CA PHE A 774 -2.74 20.85 -10.21
C PHE A 774 -4.06 20.21 -10.67
N SER A 775 -4.35 19.04 -10.14
CA SER A 775 -5.64 18.36 -10.28
C SER A 775 -6.13 17.90 -8.91
N LYS A 776 -7.44 17.78 -8.72
CA LYS A 776 -8.06 17.35 -7.47
C LYS A 776 -9.29 16.47 -7.76
N TYR A 777 -9.55 15.52 -6.87
CA TYR A 777 -10.79 14.74 -6.88
C TYR A 777 -11.98 15.61 -6.42
N ASP A 778 -13.07 15.58 -7.16
CA ASP A 778 -14.26 16.39 -6.87
C ASP A 778 -15.45 15.60 -6.29
N GLY A 779 -15.36 14.27 -6.26
CA GLY A 779 -16.43 13.35 -5.89
C GLY A 779 -16.69 12.30 -6.98
N GLU A 780 -16.38 12.63 -8.24
CA GLU A 780 -16.56 11.74 -9.40
C GLU A 780 -15.23 11.43 -10.09
N THR A 781 -14.39 12.46 -10.29
CA THR A 781 -13.23 12.40 -11.19
C THR A 781 -12.13 13.36 -10.77
N MET A 782 -10.94 13.24 -11.38
CA MET A 782 -9.87 14.24 -11.25
C MET A 782 -10.13 15.41 -12.21
N LYS A 783 -10.40 16.60 -11.66
CA LYS A 783 -10.61 17.84 -12.43
C LYS A 783 -9.52 18.86 -12.10
N GLU A 784 -9.27 19.82 -13.00
CA GLU A 784 -8.23 20.85 -12.80
C GLU A 784 -8.50 21.67 -11.54
N PHE A 785 -7.47 21.89 -10.73
CA PHE A 785 -7.59 22.61 -9.46
C PHE A 785 -6.91 23.98 -9.51
N ASN A 786 -7.58 25.03 -9.03
CA ASN A 786 -7.07 26.39 -8.99
C ASN A 786 -7.25 27.00 -7.59
N GLY A 787 -6.28 26.76 -6.72
CA GLY A 787 -6.27 27.25 -5.34
C GLY A 787 -5.70 28.67 -5.21
N ASN A 788 -6.19 29.42 -4.21
CA ASN A 788 -5.59 30.69 -3.83
C ASN A 788 -4.08 30.55 -3.56
N GLN A 789 -3.29 31.46 -4.09
CA GLN A 789 -1.82 31.51 -3.98
C GLN A 789 -1.05 30.37 -4.68
N GLN A 790 -1.70 29.47 -5.43
CA GLN A 790 -0.99 28.48 -6.23
C GLN A 790 -0.34 29.12 -7.47
N GLN A 791 0.95 28.85 -7.66
CA GLN A 791 1.64 29.07 -8.93
C GLN A 791 1.73 27.74 -9.72
N LYS A 792 1.81 27.81 -11.05
CA LYS A 792 2.14 26.64 -11.87
C LYS A 792 3.65 26.35 -11.84
N PRO A 793 4.12 25.14 -11.49
CA PRO A 793 5.51 24.77 -11.65
C PRO A 793 5.99 24.88 -13.11
N ARG A 794 7.21 25.38 -13.30
CA ARG A 794 7.96 25.35 -14.57
C ARG A 794 8.56 23.97 -14.81
N LEU A 795 9.07 23.32 -13.76
CA LEU A 795 9.58 21.95 -13.77
C LEU A 795 8.93 21.15 -12.63
N TYR A 796 8.65 19.89 -12.90
CA TYR A 796 8.07 18.93 -11.97
C TYR A 796 9.06 17.79 -11.78
N ARG A 797 9.10 17.20 -10.58
CA ARG A 797 9.78 15.92 -10.31
C ARG A 797 11.31 15.95 -10.54
N VAL A 798 11.94 17.12 -10.42
CA VAL A 798 13.39 17.33 -10.64
C VAL A 798 14.17 17.45 -9.33
N PRO A 799 15.48 17.15 -9.29
CA PRO A 799 16.32 17.46 -8.13
C PRO A 799 16.36 18.97 -7.84
N VAL A 800 16.13 19.35 -6.58
CA VAL A 800 16.02 20.74 -6.16
C VAL A 800 17.12 21.15 -5.18
N THR A 801 17.56 22.39 -5.34
CA THR A 801 18.34 23.13 -4.36
C THR A 801 17.41 24.18 -3.75
N THR A 802 16.92 23.90 -2.55
CA THR A 802 16.01 24.74 -1.79
C THR A 802 16.81 25.75 -0.96
N LEU A 803 16.58 27.04 -1.18
CA LEU A 803 17.22 28.14 -0.44
C LEU A 803 16.23 28.71 0.58
N VAL A 804 16.66 28.85 1.84
CA VAL A 804 15.82 29.32 2.94
C VAL A 804 16.55 30.31 3.85
N GLY A 805 15.78 31.11 4.59
CA GLY A 805 16.31 32.00 5.64
C GLY A 805 15.36 33.12 6.04
N TYR A 806 15.93 34.15 6.65
CA TYR A 806 15.20 35.27 7.25
C TYR A 806 15.67 36.62 6.68
N TYR A 807 14.75 37.56 6.48
CA TYR A 807 15.06 38.92 6.06
C TYR A 807 14.19 39.99 6.74
N ASP A 808 14.78 41.16 7.01
CA ASP A 808 14.05 42.36 7.44
C ASP A 808 13.80 43.23 6.20
N PRO A 809 12.54 43.34 5.72
CA PRO A 809 12.26 44.12 4.53
C PRO A 809 12.51 45.62 4.71
N ASP A 810 12.40 46.12 5.94
CA ASP A 810 12.45 47.54 6.25
C ASP A 810 13.85 48.02 6.69
N SER A 811 14.12 49.29 6.46
CA SER A 811 15.32 50.03 6.89
C SER A 811 14.99 51.17 7.86
N THR A 812 13.70 51.45 8.13
CA THR A 812 13.24 52.74 8.67
C THR A 812 12.66 52.69 10.09
N LEU A 813 12.07 51.58 10.53
CA LEU A 813 11.44 51.39 11.85
C LEU A 813 12.43 51.15 13.00
N ASN A 814 13.73 51.44 12.82
CA ASN A 814 14.82 51.19 13.78
C ASN A 814 14.99 49.72 14.26
N ARG A 815 14.26 48.74 13.70
CA ARG A 815 14.40 47.31 14.06
C ARG A 815 15.80 46.78 13.72
N ASN A 816 16.23 47.03 12.49
CA ASN A 816 17.55 46.70 11.95
C ASN A 816 17.97 45.24 12.24
N LEU A 817 17.07 44.27 12.01
CA LEU A 817 17.37 42.86 12.23
C LEU A 817 18.29 42.34 11.13
N GLN A 818 19.33 41.59 11.50
CA GLN A 818 20.32 41.10 10.55
C GLN A 818 19.74 39.93 9.75
N SER A 819 19.46 40.18 8.47
CA SER A 819 19.00 39.16 7.52
C SER A 819 20.05 38.06 7.35
N TYR A 820 19.61 36.80 7.24
CA TYR A 820 20.50 35.63 7.22
C TYR A 820 20.00 34.58 6.22
N ILE A 821 20.89 34.12 5.36
CA ILE A 821 20.66 33.03 4.39
C ILE A 821 21.29 31.76 4.97
N TYR A 822 20.52 30.68 5.07
CA TYR A 822 21.01 29.39 5.59
C TYR A 822 21.80 28.61 4.53
N PRO A 823 22.54 27.55 4.90
CA PRO A 823 23.11 26.63 3.91
C PRO A 823 22.02 26.13 2.96
N ALA A 824 22.38 25.91 1.69
CA ALA A 824 21.46 25.33 0.74
C ALA A 824 21.01 23.93 1.20
N MET A 825 19.73 23.62 1.02
CA MET A 825 19.18 22.28 1.21
C MET A 825 19.10 21.61 -0.16
N HIS A 826 19.51 20.35 -0.28
CA HIS A 826 19.47 19.63 -1.55
C HIS A 826 18.53 18.43 -1.42
N GLY A 827 17.55 18.31 -2.32
CA GLY A 827 16.54 17.26 -2.34
C GLY A 827 16.48 16.54 -3.68
N ALA A 828 16.20 15.23 -3.66
CA ALA A 828 16.20 14.39 -4.86
C ALA A 828 15.06 14.69 -5.86
N TYR A 829 13.99 15.33 -5.39
CA TYR A 829 12.74 15.59 -6.12
C TYR A 829 12.08 16.85 -5.56
N GLY A 830 11.52 17.67 -6.45
CA GLY A 830 10.69 18.81 -6.09
C GLY A 830 10.14 19.54 -7.31
N PHE A 831 9.48 20.66 -7.04
CA PHE A 831 8.86 21.53 -8.03
C PHE A 831 9.63 22.86 -8.11
N VAL A 832 9.93 23.31 -9.32
CA VAL A 832 10.71 24.54 -9.59
C VAL A 832 9.85 25.49 -10.41
N TYR A 833 9.91 26.76 -10.07
CA TYR A 833 9.05 27.82 -10.61
C TYR A 833 9.78 28.68 -11.64
N ASN A 834 9.08 29.64 -12.23
CA ASN A 834 9.72 30.74 -12.97
C ASN A 834 10.38 31.70 -11.96
N ASP A 835 11.36 32.46 -12.42
CA ASP A 835 11.83 33.64 -11.72
C ASP A 835 11.04 34.88 -12.21
N ASP A 836 11.01 35.95 -11.42
CA ASP A 836 10.27 37.19 -11.71
C ASP A 836 11.04 38.11 -12.69
N GLY A 837 12.28 37.76 -13.03
CA GLY A 837 13.18 38.55 -13.87
C GLY A 837 13.69 39.82 -13.19
N ASP A 838 14.36 40.69 -13.94
CA ASP A 838 14.99 41.89 -13.37
C ASP A 838 13.96 43.00 -13.05
N SER A 839 13.21 42.81 -11.97
CA SER A 839 12.18 43.74 -11.52
C SER A 839 12.81 45.11 -11.18
N ILE A 840 12.29 46.18 -11.80
CA ILE A 840 12.74 47.58 -11.61
C ILE A 840 12.18 48.14 -10.28
N SER A 841 11.63 47.29 -9.42
CA SER A 841 11.06 47.71 -8.15
C SER A 841 12.17 48.11 -7.16
N ASN A 842 11.90 49.09 -6.29
CA ASN A 842 12.72 49.33 -5.09
C ASN A 842 12.35 48.33 -3.98
N GLY A 843 11.94 47.11 -4.34
CA GLY A 843 11.40 46.11 -3.43
C GLY A 843 12.47 45.31 -2.70
N CYS A 844 12.07 44.14 -2.20
CA CYS A 844 12.97 43.09 -1.75
C CYS A 844 13.05 42.03 -2.83
N LYS A 845 14.24 41.48 -3.07
CA LYS A 845 14.45 40.37 -4.02
C LYS A 845 15.61 39.46 -3.61
N LEU A 846 15.43 38.16 -3.83
CA LEU A 846 16.46 37.14 -3.77
C LEU A 846 17.06 37.01 -5.18
N VAL A 847 18.35 37.32 -5.32
CA VAL A 847 19.11 37.22 -6.57
C VAL A 847 20.08 36.06 -6.42
N VAL A 848 20.00 35.07 -7.32
CA VAL A 848 20.84 33.86 -7.26
C VAL A 848 21.64 33.73 -8.55
N GLU A 849 22.95 33.60 -8.40
CA GLU A 849 23.86 33.35 -9.51
C GLU A 849 23.99 31.84 -9.75
N THR A 850 23.77 31.40 -10.99
CA THR A 850 23.81 30.00 -11.41
C THR A 850 24.84 29.79 -12.53
N SER A 851 25.36 28.57 -12.67
CA SER A 851 26.39 28.28 -13.67
C SER A 851 25.80 28.01 -15.05
N ASN A 852 24.58 27.45 -15.11
CA ASN A 852 23.98 26.91 -16.33
C ASN A 852 22.71 27.69 -16.78
N ASN A 853 22.05 28.44 -15.89
CA ASN A 853 20.78 29.14 -16.17
C ASN A 853 20.85 30.67 -15.95
N GLY A 854 22.07 31.24 -15.83
CA GLY A 854 22.27 32.68 -15.66
C GLY A 854 22.00 33.20 -14.24
N VAL A 855 21.42 34.40 -14.14
CA VAL A 855 21.01 34.99 -12.85
C VAL A 855 19.51 34.89 -12.73
N LEU A 856 19.03 34.25 -11.67
CA LEU A 856 17.60 34.12 -11.35
C LEU A 856 17.23 35.17 -10.29
N VAL A 857 16.06 35.79 -10.45
CA VAL A 857 15.57 36.84 -9.55
C VAL A 857 14.17 36.53 -9.05
N TYR A 858 14.00 36.40 -7.74
CA TYR A 858 12.70 36.16 -7.10
C TYR A 858 12.31 37.37 -6.25
N ASP A 859 11.17 37.99 -6.54
CA ASP A 859 10.65 39.09 -5.73
C ASP A 859 10.21 38.56 -4.35
N LEU A 860 10.54 39.32 -3.31
CA LEU A 860 10.24 39.04 -1.90
C LEU A 860 9.32 40.14 -1.35
N SER A 861 8.51 39.80 -0.35
CA SER A 861 7.57 40.77 0.25
C SER A 861 8.27 42.01 0.79
N THR A 862 7.88 43.17 0.29
CA THR A 862 8.34 44.50 0.74
C THR A 862 7.72 44.95 2.05
N SER A 863 6.65 44.29 2.48
CA SER A 863 5.97 44.54 3.74
C SER A 863 6.49 43.60 4.82
N ILE A 864 6.55 44.10 6.06
CA ILE A 864 6.69 43.25 7.25
C ILE A 864 5.43 42.38 7.32
N ILE A 865 5.55 41.11 6.97
CA ILE A 865 4.49 40.10 7.14
C ILE A 865 4.45 39.72 8.63
N ASP A 866 5.63 39.55 9.23
CA ASP A 866 5.78 39.11 10.61
C ASP A 866 6.03 40.29 11.57
N SER A 867 4.99 40.67 12.33
CA SER A 867 5.11 41.71 13.36
C SER A 867 6.10 41.37 14.48
N ASN A 868 6.41 40.08 14.66
CA ASN A 868 7.19 39.56 15.77
C ASN A 868 8.68 39.37 15.39
N GLY A 869 9.06 39.58 14.12
CA GLY A 869 10.43 39.38 13.67
C GLY A 869 10.68 39.70 12.19
N MET A 870 11.58 38.93 11.59
CA MET A 870 11.89 38.92 10.16
C MET A 870 10.87 38.10 9.36
N ASN A 871 10.68 38.46 8.10
CA ASN A 871 10.00 37.61 7.13
C ASN A 871 10.86 36.36 6.86
N LYS A 872 10.22 35.22 6.57
CA LYS A 872 10.89 34.03 6.04
C LYS A 872 10.90 34.06 4.51
N PHE A 873 11.95 33.54 3.88
CA PHE A 873 11.97 33.22 2.45
C PHE A 873 12.30 31.74 2.23
N HIS A 874 11.83 31.20 1.11
CA HIS A 874 11.97 29.80 0.69
C HIS A 874 11.75 29.72 -0.82
N VAL A 875 12.73 29.20 -1.57
CA VAL A 875 12.68 29.10 -3.04
C VAL A 875 13.36 27.80 -3.50
N ASN A 876 12.71 27.07 -4.41
CA ASN A 876 13.32 25.92 -5.11
C ASN A 876 13.96 26.35 -6.42
N ILE A 877 15.23 26.00 -6.62
CA ILE A 877 15.97 26.12 -7.88
C ILE A 877 16.33 24.72 -8.36
N ALA A 878 16.39 24.47 -9.67
CA ALA A 878 16.83 23.18 -10.19
C ALA A 878 18.32 22.97 -9.87
N THR A 879 18.70 21.82 -9.31
CA THR A 879 20.10 21.54 -8.96
C THR A 879 21.01 21.54 -10.20
N ASP A 880 20.47 21.17 -11.36
CA ASP A 880 21.15 21.20 -12.66
C ASP A 880 21.48 22.62 -13.17
N ASP A 881 20.83 23.67 -12.63
CA ASP A 881 21.20 25.07 -12.93
C ASP A 881 22.58 25.41 -12.33
N GLU A 882 23.08 24.60 -11.38
CA GLU A 882 24.30 24.79 -10.60
C GLU A 882 24.37 26.19 -9.92
N PRO A 883 23.41 26.53 -9.03
CA PRO A 883 23.44 27.75 -8.22
C PRO A 883 24.68 27.78 -7.30
N TYR A 884 25.33 28.93 -7.17
CA TYR A 884 26.61 29.05 -6.43
C TYR A 884 26.73 30.26 -5.49
N ASP A 885 25.88 31.29 -5.60
CA ASP A 885 25.88 32.44 -4.67
C ASP A 885 24.48 33.09 -4.65
N ALA A 886 23.99 33.44 -3.45
CA ALA A 886 22.65 34.00 -3.23
C ALA A 886 22.71 35.30 -2.42
N LYS A 887 22.07 36.35 -2.95
CA LYS A 887 22.04 37.71 -2.39
C LYS A 887 20.60 38.13 -2.10
N ILE A 888 20.35 38.71 -0.92
CA ILE A 888 19.09 39.40 -0.64
C ILE A 888 19.33 40.90 -0.73
N PHE A 889 18.60 41.56 -1.62
CA PHE A 889 18.51 43.01 -1.68
C PHE A 889 17.15 43.46 -1.16
N CYS A 890 17.10 44.56 -0.41
CA CYS A 890 15.86 45.29 -0.10
C CYS A 890 16.12 46.77 -0.28
N GLN A 891 15.25 47.47 -1.03
CA GLN A 891 15.43 48.90 -1.37
C GLN A 891 16.77 49.15 -2.09
N ASN A 892 17.20 48.19 -2.93
CA ASN A 892 18.52 48.12 -3.58
C ASN A 892 19.75 48.08 -2.64
N MET A 893 19.54 47.92 -1.32
CA MET A 893 20.61 47.66 -0.36
C MET A 893 20.79 46.16 -0.15
N LEU A 894 22.03 45.66 -0.27
CA LEU A 894 22.37 44.28 0.08
C LEU A 894 22.17 44.06 1.58
N ARG A 895 21.33 43.09 1.96
CA ARG A 895 21.02 42.73 3.35
C ARG A 895 21.74 41.47 3.82
N ALA A 896 21.87 40.49 2.92
CA ALA A 896 22.59 39.24 3.16
C ALA A 896 23.24 38.74 1.86
N ASN A 897 24.36 38.02 1.97
CA ASN A 897 24.96 37.26 0.88
C ASN A 897 25.44 35.90 1.40
N ARG A 898 25.34 34.85 0.60
CA ARG A 898 25.90 33.53 0.90
C ARG A 898 26.35 32.80 -0.36
N VAL A 899 27.62 32.38 -0.36
CA VAL A 899 28.13 31.38 -1.30
C VAL A 899 27.44 30.06 -0.99
N LEU A 900 26.90 29.41 -2.02
CA LEU A 900 26.16 28.17 -1.92
C LEU A 900 27.09 26.98 -2.12
N ASP A 901 27.01 26.02 -1.21
CA ASP A 901 27.64 24.72 -1.38
C ASP A 901 26.91 23.91 -2.48
N ARG A 902 27.64 22.97 -3.07
CA ARG A 902 27.07 21.96 -3.99
C ARG A 902 26.66 20.73 -3.18
N PRO A 903 25.69 19.91 -3.64
CA PRO A 903 25.34 18.66 -3.00
C PRO A 903 26.59 17.81 -2.74
N LYS A 904 26.79 17.37 -1.49
CA LYS A 904 27.95 16.56 -1.05
C LYS A 904 28.05 15.27 -1.87
N HIS A 905 26.89 14.77 -2.31
CA HIS A 905 26.62 13.51 -3.00
C HIS A 905 27.03 13.43 -4.49
N ILE A 906 27.72 14.44 -5.05
CA ILE A 906 28.06 14.50 -6.50
C ILE A 906 29.50 14.00 -6.82
N LEU A 907 30.26 13.42 -5.87
CA LEU A 907 31.72 13.24 -6.00
C LEU A 907 32.31 11.81 -5.89
N GLU A 908 32.88 11.34 -7.03
CA GLU A 908 33.96 10.34 -7.19
C GLU A 908 33.84 8.89 -6.59
N ASP A 909 32.73 8.16 -6.79
CA ASP A 909 32.79 6.77 -7.37
C ASP A 909 31.39 6.14 -7.71
N GLY A 910 30.25 6.79 -7.41
CA GLY A 910 28.98 6.59 -8.16
C GLY A 910 27.88 5.71 -7.55
N ASP A 911 27.79 5.65 -6.22
CA ASP A 911 26.82 4.83 -5.45
C ASP A 911 25.97 5.68 -4.49
N ASP A 912 26.11 7.01 -4.57
CA ASP A 912 25.96 7.91 -3.43
C ASP A 912 25.22 9.20 -3.82
N THR A 913 24.24 9.13 -4.71
CA THR A 913 23.36 10.25 -5.12
C THR A 913 22.08 10.26 -4.29
N LEU A 914 21.57 11.44 -3.92
CA LEU A 914 20.24 11.57 -3.29
C LEU A 914 19.16 10.90 -4.15
N THR A 915 18.27 10.14 -3.51
CA THR A 915 17.21 9.37 -4.18
C THR A 915 15.81 9.76 -3.71
N TYR A 916 14.81 9.39 -4.51
CA TYR A 916 13.42 9.32 -4.10
C TYR A 916 12.86 7.94 -4.50
N THR A 917 11.78 7.51 -3.87
CA THR A 917 10.99 6.34 -4.30
C THR A 917 9.60 6.76 -4.72
N VAL A 918 8.99 5.93 -5.58
CA VAL A 918 7.55 5.95 -5.85
C VAL A 918 7.03 4.54 -5.57
N THR A 919 6.00 4.45 -4.74
CA THR A 919 5.30 3.20 -4.38
C THR A 919 3.82 3.36 -4.70
N GLY A 920 3.17 2.29 -5.14
CA GLY A 920 1.85 2.38 -5.81
C GLY A 920 2.01 2.70 -7.30
N ILE A 921 1.05 3.41 -7.87
CA ILE A 921 1.00 3.66 -9.32
C ILE A 921 2.16 4.58 -9.80
N PRO A 922 2.90 4.24 -10.88
CA PRO A 922 3.97 5.09 -11.40
C PRO A 922 3.43 6.40 -12.03
N PHE A 923 4.32 7.31 -12.43
CA PHE A 923 3.96 8.47 -13.25
C PHE A 923 3.77 8.06 -14.71
N ALA A 924 2.67 8.50 -15.35
CA ALA A 924 2.35 8.15 -16.74
C ALA A 924 3.45 8.52 -17.75
N ASP A 925 4.18 9.60 -17.51
CA ASP A 925 5.28 10.08 -18.36
C ASP A 925 6.45 9.08 -18.48
N ASN A 926 6.55 8.10 -17.57
CA ASN A 926 7.57 7.04 -17.62
C ASN A 926 7.11 5.80 -18.41
N ILE A 927 5.87 5.75 -18.90
CA ILE A 927 5.36 4.64 -19.71
C ILE A 927 5.88 4.80 -21.16
N SER A 928 7.13 4.38 -21.37
CA SER A 928 7.57 3.97 -22.71
C SER A 928 6.62 2.88 -23.20
N PRO A 929 6.07 2.96 -24.43
CA PRO A 929 5.01 2.07 -24.88
C PRO A 929 5.45 0.61 -24.77
N ALA A 930 4.74 -0.15 -23.93
CA ALA A 930 5.02 -1.55 -23.72
C ALA A 930 4.79 -2.32 -25.03
N SER A 931 5.73 -3.18 -25.41
CA SER A 931 5.49 -4.17 -26.45
C SER A 931 4.43 -5.14 -25.94
N SER A 932 3.30 -5.23 -26.66
CA SER A 932 2.08 -5.96 -26.28
C SER A 932 2.35 -7.31 -25.60
N PRO A 933 1.63 -7.65 -24.52
CA PRO A 933 1.78 -8.95 -23.87
C PRO A 933 1.48 -10.08 -24.86
N THR A 934 2.26 -11.16 -24.76
CA THR A 934 2.08 -12.35 -25.57
C THR A 934 1.50 -13.45 -24.68
N SER A 935 0.36 -13.99 -25.09
CA SER A 935 -0.48 -14.97 -24.39
C SER A 935 0.26 -16.07 -23.61
N SER A 936 -0.16 -16.25 -22.36
CA SER A 936 0.07 -17.41 -21.48
C SER A 936 -0.57 -18.71 -22.05
N PRO A 937 -0.31 -19.91 -21.46
CA PRO A 937 0.80 -20.34 -20.60
C PRO A 937 1.50 -21.61 -21.15
N THR A 938 2.61 -22.04 -20.53
CA THR A 938 3.03 -23.46 -20.53
C THR A 938 3.87 -23.78 -19.28
N SER A 939 3.66 -24.95 -18.69
CA SER A 939 4.26 -25.41 -17.42
C SER A 939 5.77 -25.70 -17.50
N SER A 940 6.58 -25.01 -16.68
CA SER A 940 7.68 -25.61 -15.90
C SER A 940 8.41 -24.55 -15.06
N SER A 941 8.86 -24.90 -13.86
CA SER A 941 9.62 -24.01 -12.98
C SER A 941 11.12 -24.07 -13.28
N THR A 942 11.78 -22.92 -13.45
CA THR A 942 13.25 -22.81 -13.55
C THR A 942 13.73 -21.43 -13.04
N SER A 943 14.89 -21.45 -12.39
CA SER A 943 15.52 -20.39 -11.55
C SER A 943 15.53 -18.93 -12.06
N LEU A 944 15.16 -18.02 -11.14
CA LEU A 944 15.82 -16.73 -10.80
C LEU A 944 16.43 -15.87 -11.94
N PRO A 945 15.81 -14.73 -12.31
CA PRO A 945 16.50 -13.66 -13.02
C PRO A 945 17.43 -12.87 -12.07
N THR A 946 18.64 -12.52 -12.53
CA THR A 946 19.64 -11.80 -11.70
C THR A 946 20.11 -10.50 -12.36
N SER A 947 19.89 -9.38 -11.68
CA SER A 947 20.54 -8.05 -11.80
C SER A 947 20.63 -7.34 -13.18
N SER A 948 20.40 -6.02 -13.13
CA SER A 948 20.52 -5.03 -14.22
C SER A 948 21.89 -5.02 -14.95
N PRO A 949 21.99 -4.41 -16.15
CA PRO A 949 22.90 -4.89 -17.19
C PRO A 949 24.40 -4.59 -16.93
N THR A 950 25.21 -5.65 -16.99
CA THR A 950 26.68 -5.53 -17.02
C THR A 950 27.15 -5.11 -18.41
N ALA A 951 27.89 -3.99 -18.49
CA ALA A 951 28.49 -3.51 -19.75
C ALA A 951 29.50 -4.52 -20.32
N ASP A 952 29.36 -4.86 -21.61
CA ASP A 952 30.01 -5.99 -22.27
C ASP A 952 31.56 -5.90 -22.27
N ILE A 953 32.23 -6.74 -21.45
CA ILE A 953 33.67 -6.67 -21.22
C ILE A 953 34.44 -7.42 -22.30
N SER A 954 34.63 -6.77 -23.46
CA SER A 954 35.48 -7.29 -24.54
C SER A 954 36.92 -7.52 -24.07
N CYS A 955 37.33 -8.80 -23.94
CA CYS A 955 38.62 -9.21 -23.36
C CYS A 955 39.86 -9.02 -24.26
N LYS A 956 39.96 -7.87 -24.92
CA LYS A 956 40.97 -7.54 -25.94
C LYS A 956 41.83 -6.33 -25.54
N ASP A 957 43.14 -6.54 -25.43
CA ASP A 957 44.13 -5.46 -25.24
C ASP A 957 43.91 -4.30 -26.25
N SER A 958 43.71 -3.07 -25.75
CA SER A 958 43.54 -1.90 -26.59
C SER A 958 44.81 -1.62 -27.43
N THR A 959 44.59 -1.23 -28.69
CA THR A 959 45.64 -0.73 -29.60
C THR A 959 46.16 0.64 -29.19
N ASP A 960 45.39 1.40 -28.41
CA ASP A 960 45.69 2.78 -28.05
C ASP A 960 46.83 2.94 -27.06
N SER A 961 47.31 4.19 -26.98
CA SER A 961 48.42 4.56 -26.09
C SER A 961 48.00 5.51 -24.95
N PHE A 962 48.07 5.03 -23.71
CA PHE A 962 47.77 5.80 -22.50
C PHE A 962 48.99 6.59 -21.98
N ARG A 963 48.77 7.73 -21.32
CA ARG A 963 49.82 8.62 -20.79
C ARG A 963 50.54 8.00 -19.59
N TRP A 964 51.87 7.89 -19.65
CA TRP A 964 52.66 7.18 -18.63
C TRP A 964 53.67 8.08 -17.89
N ASN A 965 53.26 8.57 -16.72
CA ASN A 965 54.07 9.50 -15.93
C ASN A 965 55.25 8.81 -15.19
N LYS A 966 56.46 9.34 -15.40
CA LYS A 966 57.52 9.48 -14.39
C LYS A 966 58.17 10.86 -14.55
N ARG A 967 58.73 11.43 -13.48
CA ARG A 967 59.10 12.87 -13.39
C ARG A 967 60.15 13.32 -14.44
N LYS A 968 60.05 14.61 -14.81
CA LYS A 968 60.91 15.46 -15.68
C LYS A 968 60.94 15.18 -17.20
N ARG A 969 60.49 16.18 -17.98
CA ARG A 969 60.73 16.49 -19.42
C ARG A 969 60.74 15.33 -20.47
N LYS A 970 59.58 14.68 -20.69
CA LYS A 970 58.96 14.39 -22.03
C LYS A 970 57.68 13.53 -21.86
N ARG A 971 56.55 13.92 -22.49
CA ARG A 971 55.24 13.22 -22.40
C ARG A 971 55.27 11.87 -23.15
N LYS A 972 55.67 10.77 -22.49
CA LYS A 972 55.69 9.42 -23.11
C LYS A 972 54.36 8.67 -22.93
N ARG A 973 53.63 8.42 -24.02
CA ARG A 973 52.50 7.47 -24.07
C ARG A 973 53.03 6.01 -24.08
N LYS A 974 52.19 5.04 -23.72
CA LYS A 974 52.49 3.58 -23.67
C LYS A 974 51.28 2.75 -24.11
N THR A 975 51.55 1.61 -24.74
CA THR A 975 50.53 0.65 -25.24
C THR A 975 50.65 -0.68 -24.50
N CYS A 976 49.66 -1.56 -24.64
CA CYS A 976 49.70 -2.92 -24.09
C CYS A 976 50.87 -3.75 -24.65
N LYS A 977 51.24 -3.54 -25.92
CA LYS A 977 52.45 -4.10 -26.55
C LYS A 977 53.77 -3.68 -25.87
N TRP A 978 53.80 -2.60 -25.09
CA TRP A 978 54.94 -2.26 -24.21
C TRP A 978 54.85 -2.92 -22.83
N LEU A 979 53.63 -3.07 -22.29
CA LEU A 979 53.37 -3.71 -21.00
C LEU A 979 53.68 -5.21 -21.05
N ARG A 980 53.24 -5.90 -22.12
CA ARG A 980 53.51 -7.32 -22.40
C ARG A 980 55.00 -7.64 -22.55
N LYS A 981 55.85 -6.64 -22.81
CA LYS A 981 57.32 -6.75 -22.81
C LYS A 981 57.94 -6.52 -21.41
N LYS A 982 57.32 -7.01 -20.34
CA LYS A 982 57.79 -6.90 -18.95
C LYS A 982 57.62 -8.25 -18.27
N SER A 983 58.44 -8.56 -17.26
CA SER A 983 58.27 -9.80 -16.49
C SER A 983 56.97 -9.78 -15.67
N ASN A 984 56.37 -10.94 -15.41
CA ASN A 984 55.03 -11.07 -14.81
C ASN A 984 54.90 -10.30 -13.48
N ARG A 985 55.93 -10.35 -12.60
CA ARG A 985 55.99 -9.56 -11.35
C ARG A 985 55.96 -8.04 -11.59
N LYS A 986 56.48 -7.54 -12.71
CA LYS A 986 56.35 -6.14 -13.14
C LYS A 986 54.99 -5.86 -13.79
N ILE A 987 54.44 -6.76 -14.61
CA ILE A 987 53.07 -6.62 -15.16
C ILE A 987 52.05 -6.51 -14.01
N LYS A 988 52.06 -7.45 -13.05
CA LYS A 988 51.16 -7.48 -11.89
C LYS A 988 51.22 -6.19 -11.05
N LYS A 989 52.41 -5.58 -10.90
CA LYS A 989 52.62 -4.29 -10.21
C LYS A 989 52.31 -3.04 -11.05
N LEU A 990 52.17 -3.16 -12.37
CA LEU A 990 51.83 -2.05 -13.28
C LEU A 990 50.35 -2.01 -13.64
N CYS A 991 49.70 -3.17 -13.84
CA CYS A 991 48.26 -3.28 -14.06
C CYS A 991 47.45 -2.64 -12.92
N LYS A 992 47.87 -2.84 -11.65
CA LYS A 992 47.22 -2.27 -10.46
C LYS A 992 47.25 -0.72 -10.34
N LYS A 993 47.84 0.03 -11.28
CA LYS A 993 47.96 1.50 -11.19
C LYS A 993 46.86 2.23 -11.98
N ARG A 994 46.20 3.24 -11.38
CA ARG A 994 45.36 4.21 -12.13
C ARG A 994 46.25 5.08 -13.07
N LYS A 995 45.82 5.32 -14.32
CA LYS A 995 46.45 6.15 -15.37
C LYS A 995 45.31 6.76 -16.20
N GLN A 996 45.20 8.09 -16.26
CA GLN A 996 44.03 8.79 -16.82
C GLN A 996 42.70 8.31 -16.21
N ARG A 997 42.57 8.47 -14.87
CA ARG A 997 41.47 8.02 -13.99
C ARG A 997 41.21 6.49 -13.95
N GLN A 998 41.24 5.77 -15.07
CA GLN A 998 41.06 4.31 -15.15
C GLN A 998 42.30 3.50 -14.71
N LYS A 999 42.14 2.20 -14.43
CA LYS A 999 43.25 1.26 -14.12
C LYS A 999 43.89 0.75 -15.42
N VAL A 1000 45.18 0.39 -15.38
CA VAL A 1000 45.91 -0.09 -16.58
C VAL A 1000 45.37 -1.42 -17.14
N TRP A 1001 44.66 -2.21 -16.32
CA TRP A 1001 43.96 -3.41 -16.81
C TRP A 1001 42.70 -3.11 -17.63
N VAL A 1002 42.13 -1.90 -17.55
CA VAL A 1002 41.00 -1.48 -18.42
C VAL A 1002 41.49 -1.27 -19.86
N TRP A 1003 42.71 -0.74 -20.00
CA TRP A 1003 43.36 -0.55 -21.30
C TRP A 1003 43.97 -1.85 -21.84
N CYS A 1004 44.44 -2.73 -20.96
CA CYS A 1004 45.13 -3.96 -21.30
C CYS A 1004 44.53 -5.20 -20.59
N PRO A 1005 43.25 -5.52 -20.82
CA PRO A 1005 42.56 -6.60 -20.11
C PRO A 1005 43.26 -7.95 -20.29
N THR A 1006 43.62 -8.33 -21.52
CA THR A 1006 44.26 -9.63 -21.79
C THR A 1006 45.67 -9.71 -21.20
N THR A 1007 46.51 -8.67 -21.38
CA THR A 1007 47.89 -8.67 -20.85
C THR A 1007 47.93 -8.64 -19.31
N CYS A 1008 46.91 -8.08 -18.66
CA CYS A 1008 46.79 -8.09 -17.20
C CYS A 1008 46.14 -9.37 -16.66
N GLY A 1009 45.14 -9.92 -17.37
CA GLY A 1009 44.50 -11.19 -17.07
C GLY A 1009 45.50 -12.35 -16.98
N ASN A 1010 46.45 -12.40 -17.92
CA ASN A 1010 47.56 -13.37 -17.96
C ASN A 1010 48.53 -13.33 -16.74
N VAL A 1011 48.32 -12.44 -15.76
CA VAL A 1011 49.04 -12.45 -14.47
C VAL A 1011 48.10 -12.43 -13.25
N GLY A 1012 46.82 -12.73 -13.44
CA GLY A 1012 45.81 -12.74 -12.37
C GLY A 1012 45.43 -11.33 -11.90
N ILE A 1013 45.11 -10.41 -12.83
CA ILE A 1013 44.67 -9.02 -12.55
C ILE A 1013 43.70 -8.48 -13.63
N GLY A 1014 42.53 -7.99 -13.21
CA GLY A 1014 41.52 -7.43 -14.11
C GLY A 1014 40.46 -8.46 -14.49
N PRO A 1015 39.43 -8.11 -15.28
CA PRO A 1015 38.27 -8.98 -15.51
C PRO A 1015 38.59 -10.23 -16.33
N CYS A 1016 39.59 -10.19 -17.22
CA CYS A 1016 39.90 -11.27 -18.16
C CYS A 1016 40.93 -12.26 -17.60
N THR A 1017 40.82 -12.61 -16.32
CA THR A 1017 41.66 -13.66 -15.71
C THR A 1017 41.18 -15.03 -16.13
N THR A 1018 42.00 -15.75 -16.90
CA THR A 1018 41.75 -17.14 -17.28
C THR A 1018 41.87 -18.06 -16.06
N THR A 1019 40.75 -18.34 -15.39
CA THR A 1019 40.63 -19.45 -14.44
C THR A 1019 40.73 -20.76 -15.22
N VAL A 1020 41.45 -21.74 -14.68
CA VAL A 1020 41.63 -23.04 -15.33
C VAL A 1020 40.54 -23.99 -14.88
N GLN A 1021 39.55 -24.23 -15.75
CA GLN A 1021 38.57 -25.31 -15.62
C GLN A 1021 38.27 -25.92 -17.00
N GLN A 1022 39.18 -26.78 -17.44
CA GLN A 1022 38.99 -27.85 -18.42
C GLN A 1022 40.01 -28.94 -18.07
N GLN A 1023 39.60 -30.21 -18.15
CA GLN A 1023 40.09 -31.33 -17.32
C GLN A 1023 39.55 -31.23 -15.88
N LEU A 1024 38.84 -32.23 -15.33
CA LEU A 1024 38.58 -33.60 -15.79
C LEU A 1024 37.10 -34.01 -15.71
N VAL A 1025 36.84 -35.20 -16.28
CA VAL A 1025 35.65 -36.06 -16.09
C VAL A 1025 35.43 -36.35 -14.60
#